data_AF-A0A9C8NTD4-F1
#
_entry.id   AF-A0A9C8NTD4-F1
#
_cell.length_a   1.000
_cell.length_b   1.000
_cell.length_c   1.000
_cell.angle_alpha   90.00
_cell.angle_beta   90.00
_cell.angle_gamma   90.00
#
_symmetry.space_group_name_H-M   'P 1'
#
loop_
_entity.id
_entity.type
_entity.pdbx_description
1 polymer ?
#
loop_
_entity_poly.entity_id
_entity_poly.type
_entity_poly.pdbx_seq_one_letter_code
_entity_poly.pdbx_strand_id
1 'polypeptide(L)'
;MKRIFLPLALLALTAVVVGIVVKWQEHRIEDTPPGDRQPVLAVKANAPSTVDAGQQQLILALAEAGRGADSPGEIVIDYPIDGSIFPPDMIAPTFLWHDDTPDVDRWLINVALADGEGHIYVLAEGDPPPMGETDPRCFGPTNEPYEPTPYQASAKSWTPDADVWEAIKAQSAEAPASVIMYGFNSDRPSHVLSTGQMTMTTSRDPVDAPIFYRDVPLMPVRSDEDGVIKPLADANLGLIQWRLKDVSRPDSRVVLADIPTCANCHSFSADGQTLGMDVDGPSGDKGAYALAQIERDMSIGPDEIITWNSFADKPEGHRTIGFLSRVSPDGQHVISTVNEAVYVANFTDHEFLQVFYPTRGILAYYSRRTDEMKALPGADDTDYVHCDPVWTPDGETVVFARARACDPYSDEKPTHANDERELQIQFDLFRIPFKDGLGGEPEPIEGASNNGMSNTFPKVSPDGKWIVFVKCRNGQLMRPDGELWIVPVEGGQARKMACNTRLMNSWHSFSPNGRWMVFSSKSNTPYTQMLLTHIDADGNDSPAILIPNATAANRAVNIPEFVNINYDELVSMEVPGVAYYQNFNRGNKLMAAGRLHEAIAEFNKALGAEPTSVRINTQLGTCFTKVRQLGQASACFERVVQTDPKNTIALINLGALYVSRGMPAKAIRYLEDALKIDPDVTDAHINLGIALDMCGDPQEAFKHFQEASTLSPDSAKAHNGLGLTSGKMGRTDEAIEHFQKALLIDPQFHIARRNLRKALQAKTMNQGS
;
A
#
# COMPACT_ATOMS: atom_id res chain seq x y z
N MET A 1 -17.77 -2.77 50.18
CA MET A 1 -19.04 -2.57 50.92
C MET A 1 -19.90 -1.59 50.13
N LYS A 2 -20.73 -2.02 49.19
CA LYS A 2 -22.19 -2.27 49.29
C LYS A 2 -23.02 -1.12 49.93
N ARG A 3 -23.79 -0.42 49.07
CA ARG A 3 -25.24 -0.06 49.13
C ARG A 3 -25.46 1.12 48.16
N ILE A 4 -26.07 0.98 46.97
CA ILE A 4 -27.49 0.79 46.61
C ILE A 4 -28.43 1.72 47.38
N PHE A 5 -29.07 2.67 46.67
CA PHE A 5 -30.50 3.03 46.79
C PHE A 5 -30.96 3.91 45.61
N LEU A 6 -31.81 3.33 44.75
CA LEU A 6 -33.01 3.93 44.12
C LEU A 6 -34.21 3.11 44.69
N PRO A 7 -35.52 3.45 44.60
CA PRO A 7 -36.20 4.28 43.58
C PRO A 7 -37.49 5.07 44.00
N LEU A 8 -38.09 5.76 43.00
CA LEU A 8 -39.54 6.00 42.72
C LEU A 8 -40.46 6.96 43.52
N ALA A 9 -41.42 7.52 42.76
CA ALA A 9 -42.67 8.28 43.05
C ALA A 9 -42.56 9.83 43.00
N LEU A 10 -43.05 10.59 42.00
CA LEU A 10 -44.31 10.64 41.23
C LEU A 10 -45.52 11.22 42.01
N LEU A 11 -46.11 12.28 41.42
CA LEU A 11 -47.45 12.88 41.60
C LEU A 11 -47.72 13.93 42.72
N ALA A 12 -47.74 15.20 42.31
CA ALA A 12 -48.88 16.14 42.35
C ALA A 12 -48.37 17.50 41.80
N LEU A 13 -48.98 18.24 40.88
CA LEU A 13 -50.41 18.47 40.64
C LEU A 13 -50.59 18.95 39.18
N THR A 14 -51.51 18.30 38.46
CA THR A 14 -52.02 18.64 37.14
C THR A 14 -53.14 19.68 37.21
N ALA A 15 -53.40 20.32 36.06
CA ALA A 15 -54.61 21.03 35.62
C ALA A 15 -54.56 22.58 35.59
N VAL A 16 -54.12 23.14 34.46
CA VAL A 16 -55.03 23.79 33.49
C VAL A 16 -54.52 23.47 32.07
N VAL A 17 -55.26 22.59 31.39
CA VAL A 17 -55.19 22.32 29.94
C VAL A 17 -56.49 22.85 29.36
N VAL A 18 -56.47 23.89 28.52
CA VAL A 18 -57.45 24.13 27.43
C VAL A 18 -56.81 25.05 26.37
N GLY A 19 -56.74 24.58 25.12
CA GLY A 19 -56.39 25.33 23.90
C GLY A 19 -54.90 25.36 23.63
N ILE A 20 -54.34 24.54 22.75
CA ILE A 20 -54.51 24.65 21.30
C ILE A 20 -54.54 23.24 20.68
N VAL A 21 -55.70 22.86 20.16
CA VAL A 21 -55.92 21.74 19.24
C VAL A 21 -56.77 22.29 18.09
N VAL A 22 -56.46 21.85 16.88
CA VAL A 22 -57.14 22.06 15.58
C VAL A 22 -56.80 23.33 14.80
N LYS A 23 -55.97 23.16 13.76
CA LYS A 23 -56.45 23.18 12.35
C LYS A 23 -55.59 22.25 11.48
N TRP A 24 -55.79 20.95 11.68
CA TRP A 24 -55.75 20.02 10.57
C TRP A 24 -57.05 20.25 9.81
N GLN A 25 -56.97 20.83 8.61
CA GLN A 25 -58.09 20.81 7.68
C GLN A 25 -58.00 19.51 6.90
N GLU A 26 -58.87 18.57 7.24
CA GLU A 26 -59.33 17.54 6.31
C GLU A 26 -59.83 18.27 5.06
N HIS A 27 -59.05 18.25 3.97
CA HIS A 27 -59.62 18.38 2.65
C HIS A 27 -60.03 16.98 2.23
N ARG A 28 -61.33 16.75 2.41
CA ARG A 28 -62.11 15.75 1.71
C ARG A 28 -61.67 15.74 0.25
N ILE A 29 -61.16 14.60 -0.22
CA ILE A 29 -60.93 14.34 -1.63
C ILE A 29 -62.31 14.39 -2.28
N GLU A 30 -62.63 15.51 -2.93
CA GLU A 30 -63.70 15.56 -3.92
C GLU A 30 -63.14 14.93 -5.19
N ASP A 31 -63.79 13.86 -5.64
CA ASP A 31 -63.60 13.27 -6.96
C ASP A 31 -63.70 14.36 -8.03
N THR A 32 -62.55 14.79 -8.53
CA THR A 32 -62.44 15.70 -9.68
C THR A 32 -62.09 14.82 -10.88
N PRO A 33 -62.82 14.90 -12.02
CA PRO A 33 -62.56 14.04 -13.17
C PRO A 33 -61.16 14.29 -13.76
N PRO A 34 -60.56 13.30 -14.45
CA PRO A 34 -59.25 13.47 -15.08
C PRO A 34 -59.39 14.40 -16.29
N GLY A 35 -58.97 15.65 -16.11
CA GLY A 35 -58.89 16.65 -17.16
C GLY A 35 -58.14 17.86 -16.62
N ASP A 36 -56.99 18.14 -17.24
CA ASP A 36 -56.13 19.31 -17.02
C ASP A 36 -55.43 19.43 -15.65
N ARG A 37 -54.56 18.48 -15.33
CA ARG A 37 -53.41 18.76 -14.46
C ARG A 37 -52.23 19.17 -15.35
N GLN A 38 -51.80 20.43 -15.20
CA GLN A 38 -50.62 20.96 -15.85
C GLN A 38 -49.35 20.23 -15.36
N PRO A 39 -48.32 20.07 -16.21
CA PRO A 39 -47.06 19.43 -15.83
C PRO A 39 -46.48 20.10 -14.58
N VAL A 40 -46.08 19.29 -13.59
CA VAL A 40 -45.33 19.78 -12.44
C VAL A 40 -43.93 20.12 -12.91
N LEU A 41 -43.78 21.37 -13.37
CA LEU A 41 -42.53 22.03 -13.68
C LEU A 41 -41.79 22.24 -12.34
N ALA A 42 -40.95 21.28 -11.96
CA ALA A 42 -40.00 21.48 -10.87
C ALA A 42 -38.82 22.35 -11.34
N VAL A 43 -39.11 23.58 -11.78
CA VAL A 43 -38.26 24.70 -11.38
C VAL A 43 -38.55 24.87 -9.88
N LYS A 44 -37.61 24.54 -8.99
CA LYS A 44 -37.73 24.95 -7.60
C LYS A 44 -37.66 26.48 -7.57
N ALA A 45 -38.81 27.14 -7.61
CA ALA A 45 -38.96 28.58 -7.41
C ALA A 45 -38.68 29.04 -5.97
N ASN A 46 -37.84 28.32 -5.20
CA ASN A 46 -37.47 28.66 -3.82
C ASN A 46 -36.03 28.24 -3.41
N ALA A 47 -35.10 28.12 -4.36
CA ALA A 47 -33.66 28.32 -4.14
C ALA A 47 -33.06 28.86 -5.46
N PRO A 48 -32.18 29.86 -5.44
CA PRO A 48 -32.11 30.89 -6.48
C PRO A 48 -31.36 30.40 -7.73
N SER A 49 -32.09 30.00 -8.77
CA SER A 49 -31.60 30.13 -10.15
C SER A 49 -32.60 30.93 -11.00
N THR A 50 -32.04 31.95 -11.61
CA THR A 50 -32.66 33.05 -12.33
C THR A 50 -32.99 32.66 -13.76
N VAL A 51 -33.83 31.64 -13.97
CA VAL A 51 -34.26 31.25 -15.32
C VAL A 51 -35.35 32.22 -15.77
N ASP A 52 -35.07 33.06 -16.78
CA ASP A 52 -36.06 34.00 -17.28
C ASP A 52 -37.18 33.29 -18.08
N ALA A 53 -38.30 33.98 -18.30
CA ALA A 53 -39.46 33.42 -18.99
C ALA A 53 -39.15 32.94 -20.42
N GLY A 54 -38.13 33.52 -21.07
CA GLY A 54 -37.67 33.12 -22.40
C GLY A 54 -36.93 31.77 -22.36
N GLN A 55 -36.05 31.57 -21.39
CA GLN A 55 -35.38 30.29 -21.18
C GLN A 55 -36.37 29.17 -20.83
N GLN A 56 -37.41 29.46 -20.04
CA GLN A 56 -38.45 28.48 -19.72
C GLN A 56 -39.24 28.05 -20.97
N GLN A 57 -39.62 29.00 -21.82
CA GLN A 57 -40.29 28.70 -23.09
C GLN A 57 -39.41 27.86 -24.01
N LEU A 58 -38.11 28.18 -24.07
CA LEU A 58 -37.15 27.43 -24.85
C LEU A 58 -37.05 25.96 -24.40
N ILE A 59 -36.90 25.73 -23.10
CA ILE A 59 -36.81 24.37 -22.52
C ILE A 59 -38.04 23.54 -22.90
N LEU A 60 -39.24 24.11 -22.76
CA LEU A 60 -40.48 23.41 -23.10
C LEU A 60 -40.59 23.09 -24.59
N ALA A 61 -40.21 24.04 -25.46
CA ALA A 61 -40.21 23.84 -26.90
C ALA A 61 -39.21 22.75 -27.34
N LEU A 62 -38.01 22.73 -26.74
CA LEU A 62 -37.02 21.69 -26.99
C LEU A 62 -37.48 20.31 -26.50
N ALA A 63 -38.07 20.23 -25.31
CA ALA A 63 -38.60 18.98 -24.77
C ALA A 63 -39.74 18.42 -25.64
N GLU A 64 -40.59 19.28 -26.22
CA GLU A 64 -41.61 18.88 -27.18
C GLU A 64 -41.01 18.44 -28.52
N ALA A 65 -40.08 19.23 -29.08
CA ALA A 65 -39.41 18.92 -30.33
C ALA A 65 -38.60 17.60 -30.25
N GLY A 66 -37.94 17.33 -29.13
CA GLY A 66 -37.18 16.11 -28.91
C GLY A 66 -38.04 14.85 -28.90
N ARG A 67 -39.29 14.93 -28.41
CA ARG A 67 -40.24 13.80 -28.47
C ARG A 67 -40.75 13.49 -29.87
N GLY A 68 -40.67 14.45 -30.79
CA GLY A 68 -41.16 14.35 -32.17
C GLY A 68 -40.07 14.42 -33.24
N ALA A 69 -38.79 14.27 -32.88
CA ALA A 69 -37.69 14.38 -33.82
C ALA A 69 -37.63 13.18 -34.77
N ASP A 70 -37.70 13.42 -36.08
CA ASP A 70 -37.56 12.39 -37.11
C ASP A 70 -36.08 12.11 -37.40
N SER A 71 -35.61 10.91 -37.03
CA SER A 71 -34.23 10.43 -37.29
C SER A 71 -33.09 11.35 -36.80
N PRO A 72 -33.07 11.74 -35.52
CA PRO A 72 -31.96 12.51 -34.95
C PRO A 72 -30.63 11.73 -34.99
N GLY A 73 -29.51 12.45 -34.97
CA GLY A 73 -28.19 11.90 -34.68
C GLY A 73 -28.11 11.28 -33.28
N GLU A 74 -27.05 10.52 -33.03
CA GLU A 74 -26.87 9.78 -31.77
C GLU A 74 -25.97 10.54 -30.79
N ILE A 75 -26.42 10.65 -29.55
CA ILE A 75 -25.59 11.05 -28.40
C ILE A 75 -25.22 9.78 -27.63
N VAL A 76 -23.92 9.53 -27.48
CA VAL A 76 -23.40 8.43 -26.66
C VAL A 76 -23.13 8.95 -25.26
N ILE A 77 -23.87 8.44 -24.27
CA ILE A 77 -23.62 8.75 -22.85
C ILE A 77 -22.59 7.74 -22.32
N ASP A 78 -21.34 8.18 -22.21
CA ASP A 78 -20.21 7.36 -21.76
C ASP A 78 -20.30 7.04 -20.26
N TYR A 79 -20.77 8.01 -19.46
CA TYR A 79 -20.89 7.87 -18.02
C TYR A 79 -21.97 8.80 -17.45
N PRO A 80 -22.75 8.38 -16.45
CA PRO A 80 -22.83 7.01 -15.90
C PRO A 80 -23.31 5.99 -16.94
N ILE A 81 -22.90 4.73 -16.76
CA ILE A 81 -23.34 3.63 -17.64
C ILE A 81 -24.84 3.40 -17.42
N ASP A 82 -25.56 3.04 -18.49
CA ASP A 82 -26.98 2.70 -18.39
C ASP A 82 -27.26 1.63 -17.32
N GLY A 83 -28.26 1.87 -16.46
CA GLY A 83 -28.60 1.02 -15.32
C GLY A 83 -27.77 1.27 -14.06
N SER A 84 -26.95 2.33 -14.00
CA SER A 84 -26.18 2.68 -12.80
C SER A 84 -27.07 2.94 -11.57
N ILE A 85 -26.61 2.50 -10.40
CA ILE A 85 -27.29 2.72 -9.10
C ILE A 85 -26.39 3.59 -8.22
N PHE A 86 -26.93 4.71 -7.71
CA PHE A 86 -26.21 5.65 -6.85
C PHE A 86 -26.62 5.55 -5.38
N PRO A 87 -25.68 5.69 -4.43
CA PRO A 87 -26.02 5.82 -3.02
C PRO A 87 -26.74 7.13 -2.71
N PRO A 88 -27.65 7.13 -1.72
CA PRO A 88 -28.38 8.33 -1.30
C PRO A 88 -27.46 9.39 -0.69
N ASP A 89 -26.34 9.00 -0.10
CA ASP A 89 -25.34 9.83 0.55
C ASP A 89 -24.24 10.32 -0.40
N MET A 90 -24.17 9.82 -1.65
CA MET A 90 -23.11 10.20 -2.58
C MET A 90 -23.30 11.61 -3.13
N ILE A 91 -22.19 12.34 -3.29
CA ILE A 91 -22.15 13.62 -4.02
C ILE A 91 -22.44 13.44 -5.52
N ALA A 92 -22.71 14.55 -6.21
CA ALA A 92 -23.09 14.52 -7.62
C ALA A 92 -21.99 13.90 -8.51
N PRO A 93 -22.34 12.96 -9.41
CA PRO A 93 -21.42 12.46 -10.42
C PRO A 93 -21.28 13.47 -11.57
N THR A 94 -20.15 13.43 -12.28
CA THR A 94 -20.00 14.13 -13.56
C THR A 94 -20.51 13.23 -14.68
N PHE A 95 -21.54 13.65 -15.40
CA PHE A 95 -21.99 13.01 -16.63
C PHE A 95 -21.04 13.33 -17.77
N LEU A 96 -20.75 12.34 -18.62
CA LEU A 96 -19.89 12.45 -19.78
C LEU A 96 -20.62 11.92 -21.01
N TRP A 97 -20.56 12.65 -22.13
CA TRP A 97 -21.15 12.21 -23.39
C TRP A 97 -20.39 12.72 -24.61
N HIS A 98 -20.69 12.11 -25.75
CA HIS A 98 -20.23 12.50 -27.07
C HIS A 98 -21.39 12.76 -28.00
N ASP A 99 -21.24 13.79 -28.82
CA ASP A 99 -22.21 14.14 -29.85
C ASP A 99 -21.44 14.62 -31.09
N ASP A 100 -21.30 13.72 -32.05
CA ASP A 100 -20.63 13.98 -33.32
C ASP A 100 -21.59 14.56 -34.39
N THR A 101 -22.82 14.90 -33.99
CA THR A 101 -23.83 15.43 -34.89
C THR A 101 -23.44 16.84 -35.34
N PRO A 102 -23.35 17.11 -36.66
CA PRO A 102 -23.00 18.44 -37.16
C PRO A 102 -23.96 19.53 -36.66
N ASP A 103 -23.43 20.74 -36.51
CA ASP A 103 -24.16 21.95 -36.09
C ASP A 103 -24.73 21.94 -34.65
N VAL A 104 -24.50 20.91 -33.83
CA VAL A 104 -24.84 20.93 -32.41
C VAL A 104 -23.82 21.78 -31.63
N ASP A 105 -24.32 22.70 -30.81
CA ASP A 105 -23.49 23.55 -29.93
C ASP A 105 -24.02 23.66 -28.49
N ARG A 106 -25.20 23.11 -28.21
CA ARG A 106 -25.87 23.12 -26.90
C ARG A 106 -26.67 21.84 -26.69
N TRP A 107 -26.89 21.50 -25.41
CA TRP A 107 -27.66 20.31 -25.03
C TRP A 107 -28.73 20.65 -23.98
N LEU A 108 -29.90 20.05 -24.14
CA LEU A 108 -30.92 19.99 -23.09
C LEU A 108 -30.89 18.62 -22.44
N ILE A 109 -30.57 18.58 -21.16
CA ILE A 109 -30.63 17.38 -20.33
C ILE A 109 -32.00 17.37 -19.64
N ASN A 110 -32.76 16.31 -19.88
CA ASN A 110 -34.07 16.05 -19.29
C ASN A 110 -33.98 14.81 -18.41
N VAL A 111 -34.08 14.99 -17.10
CA VAL A 111 -34.26 13.88 -16.16
C VAL A 111 -35.75 13.67 -15.95
N ALA A 112 -36.30 12.67 -16.64
CA ALA A 112 -37.69 12.26 -16.55
C ALA A 112 -37.88 11.21 -15.46
N LEU A 113 -38.88 11.40 -14.62
CA LEU A 113 -39.22 10.44 -13.56
C LEU A 113 -40.07 9.29 -14.08
N ALA A 114 -40.13 8.21 -13.30
CA ALA A 114 -40.92 7.03 -13.63
C ALA A 114 -42.45 7.26 -13.69
N ASP A 115 -42.96 8.31 -13.04
CA ASP A 115 -44.39 8.69 -13.15
C ASP A 115 -44.72 9.38 -14.48
N GLY A 116 -43.70 9.78 -15.26
CA GLY A 116 -43.83 10.47 -16.54
C GLY A 116 -44.34 11.91 -16.43
N GLU A 117 -44.63 12.42 -15.23
CA GLU A 117 -45.13 13.78 -15.00
C GLU A 117 -44.06 14.72 -14.41
N GLY A 118 -43.11 14.17 -13.64
CA GLY A 118 -41.99 14.93 -13.10
C GLY A 118 -40.82 15.02 -14.08
N HIS A 119 -40.31 16.24 -14.28
CA HIS A 119 -39.14 16.50 -15.11
C HIS A 119 -38.20 17.53 -14.48
N ILE A 120 -36.90 17.26 -14.57
CA ILE A 120 -35.84 18.23 -14.30
C ILE A 120 -35.13 18.54 -15.62
N TYR A 121 -35.09 19.81 -15.98
CA TYR A 121 -34.46 20.27 -17.21
C TYR A 121 -33.22 21.11 -16.92
N VAL A 122 -32.14 20.82 -17.63
CA VAL A 122 -30.87 21.55 -17.54
C VAL A 122 -30.37 21.87 -18.94
N LEU A 123 -30.14 23.15 -19.21
CA LEU A 123 -29.41 23.58 -20.41
C LEU A 123 -27.92 23.50 -20.13
N ALA A 124 -27.23 22.59 -20.84
CA ALA A 124 -25.81 22.37 -20.71
C ALA A 124 -25.06 23.01 -21.89
N GLU A 125 -23.94 23.67 -21.58
CA GLU A 125 -23.02 24.22 -22.59
C GLU A 125 -22.10 23.16 -23.19
N GLY A 126 -22.04 21.98 -22.56
CA GLY A 126 -21.11 20.91 -22.95
C GLY A 126 -19.67 21.25 -22.60
N ASP A 127 -19.43 21.66 -21.35
CA ASP A 127 -18.08 21.97 -20.88
C ASP A 127 -17.14 20.76 -21.06
N PRO A 128 -15.86 20.98 -21.36
CA PRO A 128 -14.89 19.90 -21.38
C PRO A 128 -14.84 19.21 -19.99
N PRO A 129 -14.55 17.90 -19.93
CA PRO A 129 -14.44 17.20 -18.65
C PRO A 129 -13.47 17.93 -17.72
N PRO A 130 -13.80 18.04 -16.42
CA PRO A 130 -12.95 18.75 -15.47
C PRO A 130 -11.57 18.09 -15.41
N MET A 131 -10.52 18.90 -15.62
CA MET A 131 -9.16 18.47 -15.36
C MET A 131 -8.96 18.34 -13.86
N GLY A 132 -8.86 17.11 -13.35
CA GLY A 132 -8.56 16.88 -11.93
C GLY A 132 -7.23 17.52 -11.51
N GLU A 133 -7.10 17.86 -10.22
CA GLU A 133 -5.87 18.42 -9.66
C GLU A 133 -4.68 17.48 -9.91
N THR A 134 -3.51 18.02 -10.24
CA THR A 134 -2.27 17.23 -10.38
C THR A 134 -1.29 17.56 -9.27
N ASP A 135 -0.64 16.54 -8.70
CA ASP A 135 0.42 16.74 -7.71
C ASP A 135 1.76 16.94 -8.42
N PRO A 136 2.38 18.15 -8.35
CA PRO A 136 3.60 18.44 -9.09
C PRO A 136 4.81 17.63 -8.61
N ARG A 137 4.76 17.06 -7.40
CA ARG A 137 5.84 16.21 -6.85
C ARG A 137 5.87 14.82 -7.48
N CYS A 138 4.77 14.40 -8.11
CA CYS A 138 4.62 13.09 -8.75
C CYS A 138 5.12 13.07 -10.20
N PHE A 139 5.61 14.20 -10.72
CA PHE A 139 6.34 14.24 -11.99
C PHE A 139 7.81 13.88 -11.76
N GLY A 140 8.34 13.00 -12.61
CA GLY A 140 9.73 12.58 -12.56
C GLY A 140 10.21 12.12 -13.93
N PRO A 141 11.52 11.89 -14.10
CA PRO A 141 12.10 11.52 -15.39
C PRO A 141 11.63 10.14 -15.91
N THR A 142 10.99 9.34 -15.05
CA THR A 142 10.45 8.02 -15.40
C THR A 142 8.92 8.00 -15.52
N ASN A 143 8.22 9.11 -15.26
CA ASN A 143 6.75 9.19 -15.35
C ASN A 143 6.35 10.02 -16.57
N GLU A 144 5.45 9.51 -17.41
CA GLU A 144 4.84 10.27 -18.49
C GLU A 144 3.48 10.84 -18.03
N PRO A 145 3.29 12.18 -18.09
CA PRO A 145 1.96 12.76 -17.88
C PRO A 145 0.96 12.11 -18.84
N TYR A 146 -0.13 11.59 -18.30
CA TYR A 146 -1.19 11.02 -19.13
C TYR A 146 -1.86 12.13 -19.95
N GLU A 147 -1.90 11.93 -21.26
CA GLU A 147 -2.67 12.76 -22.19
C GLU A 147 -3.97 12.03 -22.57
N PRO A 148 -5.13 12.67 -22.43
CA PRO A 148 -6.39 12.10 -22.89
C PRO A 148 -6.33 11.74 -24.38
N THR A 149 -6.93 10.61 -24.75
CA THR A 149 -7.10 10.27 -26.18
C THR A 149 -7.96 11.33 -26.89
N PRO A 150 -7.89 11.46 -28.23
CA PRO A 150 -8.75 12.39 -28.95
C PRO A 150 -10.25 12.22 -28.66
N TYR A 151 -10.70 10.97 -28.43
CA TYR A 151 -12.07 10.67 -28.00
C TYR A 151 -12.33 11.23 -26.60
N GLN A 152 -11.48 10.96 -25.61
CA GLN A 152 -11.68 11.48 -24.26
C GLN A 152 -11.62 13.02 -24.20
N ALA A 153 -10.76 13.63 -25.01
CA ALA A 153 -10.64 15.08 -25.13
C ALA A 153 -11.85 15.73 -25.80
N SER A 154 -12.60 15.00 -26.65
CA SER A 154 -13.80 15.52 -27.32
C SER A 154 -15.07 15.40 -26.49
N ALA A 155 -15.02 14.68 -25.36
CA ALA A 155 -16.16 14.50 -24.46
C ALA A 155 -16.73 15.85 -24.00
N LYS A 156 -18.02 15.84 -23.71
CA LYS A 156 -18.77 16.92 -23.09
C LYS A 156 -19.16 16.48 -21.69
N SER A 157 -19.34 17.42 -20.78
CA SER A 157 -19.61 17.09 -19.39
C SER A 157 -20.65 17.98 -18.73
N TRP A 158 -21.27 17.42 -17.69
CA TRP A 158 -22.20 18.11 -16.82
C TRP A 158 -22.14 17.49 -15.43
N THR A 159 -21.85 18.29 -14.41
CA THR A 159 -22.01 17.87 -13.01
C THR A 159 -23.23 18.58 -12.45
N PRO A 160 -24.27 17.88 -12.00
CA PRO A 160 -25.41 18.50 -11.37
C PRO A 160 -25.00 19.29 -10.12
N ASP A 161 -25.51 20.51 -9.96
CA ASP A 161 -25.38 21.23 -8.70
C ASP A 161 -26.05 20.45 -7.56
N ALA A 162 -25.62 20.70 -6.32
CA ALA A 162 -26.08 19.94 -5.15
C ALA A 162 -27.62 19.86 -5.03
N ASP A 163 -28.33 20.98 -5.22
CA ASP A 163 -29.80 21.01 -5.15
C ASP A 163 -30.47 20.17 -6.25
N VAL A 164 -29.89 20.17 -7.46
CA VAL A 164 -30.37 19.37 -8.59
C VAL A 164 -30.11 17.89 -8.31
N TRP A 165 -28.93 17.56 -7.80
CA TRP A 165 -28.57 16.19 -7.46
C TRP A 165 -29.45 15.61 -6.35
N GLU A 166 -29.71 16.37 -5.28
CA GLU A 166 -30.64 15.95 -4.23
C GLU A 166 -32.06 15.74 -4.77
N ALA A 167 -32.50 16.57 -5.72
CA ALA A 167 -33.78 16.39 -6.39
C ALA A 167 -33.81 15.11 -7.24
N ILE A 168 -32.77 14.84 -8.03
CA ILE A 168 -32.64 13.61 -8.82
C ILE A 168 -32.65 12.39 -7.90
N LYS A 169 -31.87 12.41 -6.81
CA LYS A 169 -31.80 11.29 -5.85
C LYS A 169 -33.14 11.00 -5.20
N ALA A 170 -33.80 12.03 -4.68
CA ALA A 170 -35.10 11.88 -4.03
C ALA A 170 -36.16 11.27 -4.96
N GLN A 171 -36.10 11.59 -6.25
CA GLN A 171 -37.11 11.16 -7.23
C GLN A 171 -36.76 9.84 -7.93
N SER A 172 -35.49 9.42 -7.92
CA SER A 172 -35.03 8.14 -8.47
C SER A 172 -34.92 7.02 -7.43
N ALA A 173 -35.34 7.25 -6.18
CA ALA A 173 -35.27 6.26 -5.10
C ALA A 173 -36.41 5.22 -5.14
N GLU A 174 -37.54 5.56 -5.73
CA GLU A 174 -38.73 4.68 -5.80
C GLU A 174 -38.82 3.93 -7.13
N ALA A 175 -38.29 4.53 -8.21
CA ALA A 175 -38.27 3.95 -9.54
C ALA A 175 -37.17 4.63 -10.39
N PRO A 176 -36.68 3.96 -11.46
CA PRO A 176 -35.61 4.50 -12.29
C PRO A 176 -35.97 5.84 -12.93
N ALA A 177 -35.04 6.79 -12.89
CA ALA A 177 -35.10 8.02 -13.67
C ALA A 177 -34.47 7.80 -15.05
N SER A 178 -35.06 8.38 -16.09
CA SER A 178 -34.49 8.43 -17.44
C SER A 178 -33.79 9.75 -17.66
N VAL A 179 -32.49 9.73 -17.94
CA VAL A 179 -31.72 10.89 -18.37
C VAL A 179 -31.71 10.89 -19.90
N ILE A 180 -32.38 11.88 -20.48
CA ILE A 180 -32.50 12.05 -21.93
C ILE A 180 -31.76 13.32 -22.30
N MET A 181 -30.86 13.24 -23.28
CA MET A 181 -30.12 14.38 -23.80
C MET A 181 -30.61 14.72 -25.20
N TYR A 182 -30.84 16.01 -25.45
CA TYR A 182 -31.18 16.53 -26.77
C TYR A 182 -30.14 17.56 -27.20
N GLY A 183 -29.40 17.28 -28.27
CA GLY A 183 -28.47 18.23 -28.86
C GLY A 183 -29.20 19.13 -29.86
N PHE A 184 -28.89 20.43 -29.82
CA PHE A 184 -29.49 21.43 -30.69
C PHE A 184 -28.49 22.53 -31.04
N ASN A 185 -28.89 23.36 -31.99
CA ASN A 185 -28.13 24.55 -32.39
C ASN A 185 -28.74 25.79 -31.73
N SER A 186 -27.94 26.59 -31.04
CA SER A 186 -28.38 27.76 -30.28
C SER A 186 -29.03 28.85 -31.14
N ASP A 187 -28.64 28.96 -32.42
CA ASP A 187 -29.28 29.86 -33.40
C ASP A 187 -30.62 29.32 -33.92
N ARG A 188 -30.87 28.00 -33.77
CA ARG A 188 -32.10 27.31 -34.23
C ARG A 188 -32.66 26.41 -33.11
N PRO A 189 -33.09 26.98 -31.98
CA PRO A 189 -33.24 26.22 -30.75
C PRO A 189 -34.59 25.49 -30.65
N SER A 190 -35.36 25.44 -31.72
CA SER A 190 -36.60 24.64 -31.84
C SER A 190 -36.40 23.35 -32.64
N HIS A 191 -35.16 23.00 -32.99
CA HIS A 191 -34.84 21.81 -33.78
C HIS A 191 -33.81 20.95 -33.05
N VAL A 192 -34.26 19.79 -32.57
CA VAL A 192 -33.39 18.78 -31.98
C VAL A 192 -32.68 18.04 -33.12
N LEU A 193 -31.36 18.03 -33.06
CA LEU A 193 -30.48 17.43 -34.07
C LEU A 193 -30.02 16.04 -33.66
N SER A 194 -29.87 15.80 -32.35
CA SER A 194 -29.33 14.56 -31.80
C SER A 194 -30.01 14.18 -30.49
N THR A 195 -30.01 12.89 -30.16
CA THR A 195 -30.61 12.38 -28.92
C THR A 195 -29.80 11.22 -28.34
N GLY A 196 -29.81 11.10 -27.01
CA GLY A 196 -29.28 9.97 -26.27
C GLY A 196 -30.06 9.77 -24.98
N GLN A 197 -30.06 8.54 -24.46
CA GLN A 197 -30.80 8.21 -23.24
C GLN A 197 -30.08 7.16 -22.42
N MET A 198 -30.18 7.30 -21.10
CA MET A 198 -29.81 6.27 -20.13
C MET A 198 -30.76 6.27 -18.93
N THR A 199 -30.72 5.22 -18.13
CA THR A 199 -31.53 5.03 -16.93
C THR A 199 -30.67 4.90 -15.68
N MET A 200 -31.11 5.48 -14.58
CA MET A 200 -30.43 5.35 -13.29
C MET A 200 -31.40 5.28 -12.12
N THR A 201 -30.94 4.71 -11.02
CA THR A 201 -31.72 4.60 -9.77
C THR A 201 -30.90 5.09 -8.59
N THR A 202 -31.57 5.63 -7.58
CA THR A 202 -30.93 5.87 -6.28
C THR A 202 -31.30 4.74 -5.33
N SER A 203 -30.29 4.10 -4.74
CA SER A 203 -30.53 3.07 -3.73
C SER A 203 -31.12 3.68 -2.46
N ARG A 204 -31.86 2.86 -1.70
CA ARG A 204 -32.22 3.20 -0.32
C ARG A 204 -31.11 2.85 0.67
N ASP A 205 -30.14 2.04 0.25
CA ASP A 205 -29.01 1.64 1.06
C ASP A 205 -27.92 2.72 0.99
N PRO A 206 -27.60 3.44 2.09
CA PRO A 206 -26.45 4.34 2.13
C PRO A 206 -25.14 3.55 2.08
N VAL A 207 -24.04 4.23 1.73
CA VAL A 207 -22.70 3.64 1.94
C VAL A 207 -22.36 3.64 3.43
N ASP A 208 -22.63 4.76 4.11
CA ASP A 208 -22.60 4.93 5.59
C ASP A 208 -21.30 4.50 6.28
N ALA A 209 -20.20 4.48 5.54
CA ALA A 209 -18.87 4.18 6.05
C ALA A 209 -17.79 4.84 5.19
N PRO A 210 -16.75 5.41 5.80
CA PRO A 210 -15.60 5.90 5.05
C PRO A 210 -14.76 4.75 4.49
N ILE A 211 -14.02 5.07 3.44
CA ILE A 211 -13.10 4.16 2.75
C ILE A 211 -11.67 4.63 3.06
N PHE A 212 -10.89 3.76 3.70
CA PHE A 212 -9.46 3.95 3.92
C PHE A 212 -8.69 3.28 2.79
N TYR A 213 -7.74 4.01 2.21
CA TYR A 213 -7.00 3.53 1.03
C TYR A 213 -5.62 4.15 0.96
N ARG A 214 -4.78 3.50 0.17
CA ARG A 214 -3.44 3.96 -0.15
C ARG A 214 -3.46 4.75 -1.46
N ASP A 215 -2.79 5.89 -1.44
CA ASP A 215 -2.69 6.84 -2.54
C ASP A 215 -1.22 6.93 -3.00
N VAL A 216 -0.94 6.49 -4.23
CA VAL A 216 0.42 6.19 -4.73
C VAL A 216 0.72 6.94 -6.02
N PRO A 217 1.86 7.65 -6.14
CA PRO A 217 2.37 8.13 -7.43
C PRO A 217 2.69 6.95 -8.37
N LEU A 218 2.33 7.04 -9.66
CA LEU A 218 2.82 6.06 -10.65
C LEU A 218 4.16 6.53 -11.21
N MET A 219 5.25 5.99 -10.68
CA MET A 219 6.60 6.29 -11.14
C MET A 219 7.37 4.98 -11.38
N PRO A 220 7.47 4.50 -12.63
CA PRO A 220 8.16 3.26 -12.96
C PRO A 220 9.56 3.17 -12.35
N VAL A 221 9.88 2.00 -11.80
CA VAL A 221 11.20 1.65 -11.28
C VAL A 221 11.68 0.41 -12.00
N ARG A 222 12.85 0.48 -12.64
CA ARG A 222 13.56 -0.72 -13.05
C ARG A 222 14.31 -1.26 -11.84
N SER A 223 13.97 -2.48 -11.44
CA SER A 223 14.70 -3.24 -10.42
C SER A 223 15.22 -4.52 -11.06
N ASP A 224 16.51 -4.79 -10.89
CA ASP A 224 17.13 -6.08 -11.23
C ASP A 224 17.18 -7.03 -10.01
N GLU A 225 16.61 -6.61 -8.87
CA GLU A 225 16.55 -7.40 -7.64
C GLU A 225 15.33 -8.33 -7.63
N ASP A 226 15.59 -9.63 -7.62
CA ASP A 226 14.58 -10.67 -7.48
C ASP A 226 13.99 -10.68 -6.05
N GLY A 227 12.68 -10.90 -5.95
CA GLY A 227 11.92 -11.09 -4.72
C GLY A 227 11.56 -9.81 -3.97
N VAL A 228 11.94 -8.63 -4.48
CA VAL A 228 11.73 -7.36 -3.78
C VAL A 228 10.56 -6.58 -4.35
N ILE A 229 9.47 -6.50 -3.58
CA ILE A 229 8.31 -5.65 -3.89
C ILE A 229 8.70 -4.19 -3.71
N LYS A 230 8.88 -3.47 -4.82
CA LYS A 230 9.34 -2.08 -4.86
C LYS A 230 8.43 -1.20 -5.73
N PRO A 231 7.32 -0.67 -5.19
CA PRO A 231 6.36 0.12 -5.98
C PRO A 231 6.92 1.48 -6.39
N LEU A 232 7.92 2.00 -5.67
CA LEU A 232 8.59 3.27 -5.91
C LEU A 232 10.08 3.19 -5.55
N ALA A 233 10.88 4.08 -6.14
CA ALA A 233 12.26 4.27 -5.72
C ALA A 233 12.32 4.78 -4.28
N ASP A 234 13.34 4.40 -3.51
CA ASP A 234 13.46 4.73 -2.08
C ASP A 234 13.40 6.24 -1.80
N ALA A 235 13.80 7.08 -2.77
CA ALA A 235 13.72 8.54 -2.66
C ALA A 235 12.29 9.07 -2.69
N ASN A 236 11.35 8.31 -3.26
CA ASN A 236 9.96 8.70 -3.51
C ASN A 236 8.96 7.99 -2.58
N LEU A 237 9.40 7.08 -1.70
CA LEU A 237 8.50 6.34 -0.80
C LEU A 237 7.64 7.27 0.07
N GLY A 238 8.20 8.40 0.54
CA GLY A 238 7.46 9.38 1.35
C GLY A 238 6.33 10.09 0.60
N LEU A 239 6.25 9.97 -0.73
CA LEU A 239 5.13 10.51 -1.50
C LEU A 239 3.87 9.64 -1.40
N ILE A 240 3.96 8.41 -0.89
CA ILE A 240 2.80 7.56 -0.63
C ILE A 240 2.03 8.14 0.55
N GLN A 241 0.71 8.21 0.40
CA GLN A 241 -0.20 8.71 1.43
C GLN A 241 -1.27 7.65 1.72
N TRP A 242 -1.85 7.68 2.91
CA TRP A 242 -3.10 7.00 3.22
C TRP A 242 -4.16 8.04 3.48
N ARG A 243 -5.34 7.75 2.96
CA ARG A 243 -6.43 8.70 2.91
C ARG A 243 -7.72 8.06 3.35
N LEU A 244 -8.63 8.90 3.81
CA LEU A 244 -9.99 8.55 4.18
C LEU A 244 -10.96 9.31 3.28
N LYS A 245 -11.82 8.58 2.56
CA LYS A 245 -12.85 9.13 1.67
C LYS A 245 -14.24 8.75 2.18
N ASP A 246 -15.07 9.75 2.37
CA ASP A 246 -16.52 9.60 2.58
C ASP A 246 -17.21 10.02 1.27
N VAL A 247 -18.13 9.22 0.77
CA VAL A 247 -18.81 9.46 -0.51
C VAL A 247 -19.71 10.70 -0.48
N SER A 248 -20.09 11.17 0.71
CA SER A 248 -20.86 12.40 0.93
C SER A 248 -20.01 13.67 0.94
N ARG A 249 -18.69 13.54 0.90
CA ARG A 249 -17.75 14.67 0.94
C ARG A 249 -17.07 14.89 -0.42
N PRO A 250 -16.81 16.15 -0.81
CA PRO A 250 -16.15 16.45 -2.08
C PRO A 250 -14.74 15.86 -2.13
N ASP A 251 -13.97 15.99 -1.05
CA ASP A 251 -12.56 15.62 -1.02
C ASP A 251 -12.27 14.53 0.01
N SER A 252 -11.17 13.81 -0.21
CA SER A 252 -10.60 12.88 0.76
C SER A 252 -9.63 13.59 1.72
N ARG A 253 -9.48 13.06 2.94
CA ARG A 253 -8.53 13.55 3.95
C ARG A 253 -7.28 12.69 3.92
N VAL A 254 -6.10 13.30 3.92
CA VAL A 254 -4.84 12.58 4.22
C VAL A 254 -4.81 12.30 5.71
N VAL A 255 -4.70 11.03 6.08
CA VAL A 255 -4.61 10.58 7.48
C VAL A 255 -3.22 10.11 7.85
N LEU A 256 -2.44 9.58 6.90
CA LEU A 256 -1.03 9.21 7.09
C LEU A 256 -0.20 9.63 5.88
N ALA A 257 0.98 10.19 6.09
CA ALA A 257 1.93 10.56 5.06
C ALA A 257 3.37 10.45 5.56
N ASP A 258 4.34 10.60 4.66
CA ASP A 258 5.77 10.70 4.97
C ASP A 258 6.35 9.49 5.74
N ILE A 259 5.71 8.32 5.67
CA ILE A 259 6.31 7.11 6.21
C ILE A 259 7.55 6.73 5.38
N PRO A 260 8.67 6.39 6.02
CA PRO A 260 9.95 6.18 5.33
C PRO A 260 10.12 4.80 4.71
N THR A 261 9.17 3.92 4.98
CA THR A 261 9.13 2.54 4.58
C THR A 261 7.93 2.29 3.70
N CYS A 262 7.94 1.17 2.97
CA CYS A 262 6.72 0.75 2.34
C CYS A 262 5.78 0.25 3.45
N ALA A 263 4.56 0.77 3.51
CA ALA A 263 3.45 0.07 4.12
C ALA A 263 2.54 -0.36 2.97
N ASN A 264 1.99 -1.56 3.07
CA ASN A 264 1.26 -2.15 1.96
C ASN A 264 -0.19 -2.40 2.35
N CYS A 265 -0.46 -3.48 3.07
CA CYS A 265 -1.82 -3.97 3.26
C CYS A 265 -2.36 -3.52 4.61
N HIS A 266 -3.67 -3.34 4.65
CA HIS A 266 -4.39 -2.99 5.85
C HIS A 266 -5.72 -3.74 5.92
N SER A 267 -6.22 -3.88 7.13
CA SER A 267 -7.51 -4.48 7.43
C SER A 267 -8.05 -3.96 8.75
N PHE A 268 -9.36 -4.10 8.94
CA PHE A 268 -10.03 -3.66 10.14
C PHE A 268 -10.86 -4.80 10.73
N SER A 269 -11.05 -4.79 12.06
CA SER A 269 -12.08 -5.60 12.71
C SER A 269 -13.48 -5.18 12.21
N ALA A 270 -14.49 -6.03 12.43
CA ALA A 270 -15.84 -5.80 11.92
C ALA A 270 -16.51 -4.54 12.51
N ASP A 271 -16.12 -4.16 13.74
CA ASP A 271 -16.54 -2.92 14.41
C ASP A 271 -15.70 -1.69 14.01
N GLY A 272 -14.71 -1.86 13.13
CA GLY A 272 -13.82 -0.79 12.68
C GLY A 272 -12.82 -0.29 13.74
N GLN A 273 -12.80 -0.86 14.95
CA GLN A 273 -12.02 -0.31 16.08
C GLN A 273 -10.56 -0.79 16.09
N THR A 274 -10.24 -1.95 15.50
CA THR A 274 -8.86 -2.45 15.43
C THR A 274 -8.32 -2.29 14.02
N LEU A 275 -7.24 -1.53 13.86
CA LEU A 275 -6.44 -1.43 12.64
C LEU A 275 -5.34 -2.48 12.65
N GLY A 276 -5.23 -3.25 11.59
CA GLY A 276 -4.04 -4.01 11.25
C GLY A 276 -3.41 -3.47 9.97
N MET A 277 -2.09 -3.23 9.97
CA MET A 277 -1.39 -2.67 8.81
C MET A 277 0.04 -3.20 8.71
N ASP A 278 0.41 -3.72 7.55
CA ASP A 278 1.81 -4.09 7.26
C ASP A 278 2.68 -2.83 7.29
N VAL A 279 3.74 -2.83 8.08
CA VAL A 279 4.71 -1.73 8.18
C VAL A 279 6.10 -2.33 8.09
N ASP A 280 7.00 -1.83 7.23
CA ASP A 280 8.38 -2.34 7.32
C ASP A 280 8.98 -1.93 8.68
N GLY A 281 9.42 -2.92 9.43
CA GLY A 281 9.90 -2.81 10.79
C GLY A 281 11.41 -2.68 10.90
N PRO A 282 11.92 -2.80 12.13
CA PRO A 282 13.31 -2.54 12.39
C PRO A 282 14.33 -3.39 11.64
N SER A 283 15.52 -2.87 11.35
CA SER A 283 16.62 -3.67 10.76
C SER A 283 16.31 -4.32 9.39
N GLY A 284 15.36 -3.76 8.62
CA GLY A 284 14.92 -4.33 7.33
C GLY A 284 14.01 -5.54 7.51
N ASP A 285 13.33 -5.61 8.65
CA ASP A 285 12.27 -6.57 8.92
C ASP A 285 11.05 -6.21 8.07
N LYS A 286 10.80 -7.00 7.02
CA LYS A 286 9.62 -6.85 6.16
C LYS A 286 8.37 -7.49 6.74
N GLY A 287 8.50 -8.21 7.85
CA GLY A 287 7.44 -8.95 8.53
C GLY A 287 6.77 -8.19 9.67
N ALA A 288 7.03 -6.90 9.84
CA ALA A 288 6.40 -6.14 10.90
C ALA A 288 4.96 -5.73 10.56
N TYR A 289 4.11 -5.77 11.56
CA TYR A 289 2.67 -5.57 11.43
C TYR A 289 2.16 -4.74 12.60
N ALA A 290 1.65 -3.55 12.30
CA ALA A 290 0.99 -2.70 13.28
C ALA A 290 -0.40 -3.25 13.59
N LEU A 291 -0.71 -3.38 14.88
CA LEU A 291 -2.01 -3.82 15.39
C LEU A 291 -2.46 -2.85 16.50
N ALA A 292 -3.18 -1.81 16.10
CA ALA A 292 -3.50 -0.67 16.95
C ALA A 292 -5.01 -0.47 17.08
N GLN A 293 -5.44 0.20 18.14
CA GLN A 293 -6.82 0.68 18.26
C GLN A 293 -6.99 1.98 17.48
N ILE A 294 -8.13 2.14 16.82
CA ILE A 294 -8.48 3.37 16.12
C ILE A 294 -8.78 4.45 17.16
N GLU A 295 -8.12 5.58 16.99
CA GLU A 295 -8.37 6.80 17.72
C GLU A 295 -8.42 7.97 16.73
N ARG A 296 -9.05 9.08 17.15
CA ARG A 296 -9.17 10.28 16.33
C ARG A 296 -7.83 10.78 15.79
N ASP A 297 -6.84 10.87 16.66
CA ASP A 297 -5.48 11.28 16.34
C ASP A 297 -4.55 10.19 16.91
N MET A 298 -4.35 9.12 16.14
CA MET A 298 -3.67 7.91 16.63
C MET A 298 -2.16 7.94 16.40
N SER A 299 -1.42 7.33 17.33
CA SER A 299 0.04 7.22 17.25
C SER A 299 0.46 5.77 17.48
N ILE A 300 1.00 5.13 16.45
CA ILE A 300 1.38 3.71 16.46
C ILE A 300 2.82 3.58 16.99
N GLY A 301 2.93 3.18 18.24
CA GLY A 301 4.20 2.95 18.93
C GLY A 301 4.83 1.58 18.65
N PRO A 302 6.07 1.34 19.09
CA PRO A 302 6.73 0.03 18.97
C PRO A 302 5.96 -1.12 19.65
N ASP A 303 5.28 -0.86 20.76
CA ASP A 303 4.52 -1.88 21.52
C ASP A 303 3.27 -2.36 20.78
N GLU A 304 2.84 -1.66 19.73
CA GLU A 304 1.71 -2.01 18.87
C GLU A 304 2.17 -2.70 17.58
N ILE A 305 3.47 -2.96 17.42
CA ILE A 305 4.04 -3.59 16.24
C ILE A 305 4.54 -4.99 16.60
N ILE A 306 3.88 -6.01 16.05
CA ILE A 306 4.38 -7.38 16.09
C ILE A 306 5.30 -7.63 14.89
N THR A 307 6.07 -8.73 14.92
CA THR A 307 6.81 -9.18 13.73
C THR A 307 6.63 -10.65 13.47
N TRP A 308 6.20 -10.98 12.25
CA TRP A 308 6.13 -12.34 11.74
C TRP A 308 7.50 -13.04 11.76
N ASN A 309 8.61 -12.29 11.78
CA ASN A 309 9.94 -12.88 11.95
C ASN A 309 10.16 -13.50 13.35
N SER A 310 9.25 -13.30 14.31
CA SER A 310 9.22 -14.03 15.59
C SER A 310 8.56 -15.40 15.49
N PHE A 311 8.02 -15.78 14.33
CA PHE A 311 7.41 -17.09 14.11
C PHE A 311 8.42 -18.22 14.34
N ALA A 312 8.12 -19.11 15.28
CA ALA A 312 9.08 -20.11 15.77
C ALA A 312 9.41 -21.19 14.74
N ASP A 313 8.43 -21.62 13.94
CA ASP A 313 8.58 -22.73 12.98
C ASP A 313 9.13 -22.28 11.62
N LYS A 314 9.80 -21.12 11.57
CA LYS A 314 10.47 -20.64 10.36
C LYS A 314 11.80 -21.38 10.14
N PRO A 315 12.17 -21.73 8.88
CA PRO A 315 13.48 -22.30 8.60
C PRO A 315 14.63 -21.41 9.10
N GLU A 316 15.73 -22.01 9.54
CA GLU A 316 16.89 -21.25 10.04
C GLU A 316 17.40 -20.27 8.98
N GLY A 317 17.60 -19.01 9.38
CA GLY A 317 18.01 -17.94 8.46
C GLY A 317 16.92 -17.38 7.54
N HIS A 318 15.75 -18.02 7.46
CA HIS A 318 14.63 -17.53 6.65
C HIS A 318 13.97 -16.30 7.31
N ARG A 319 13.56 -15.35 6.48
CA ARG A 319 12.76 -14.18 6.87
C ARG A 319 11.38 -14.27 6.22
N THR A 320 10.37 -13.84 6.96
CA THR A 320 8.99 -13.74 6.48
C THR A 320 8.58 -12.28 6.35
N ILE A 321 7.72 -11.99 5.39
CA ILE A 321 7.13 -10.69 5.09
C ILE A 321 5.72 -10.59 5.72
N GLY A 322 5.02 -11.71 5.93
CA GLY A 322 3.63 -11.70 6.34
C GLY A 322 2.75 -11.20 5.20
N PHE A 323 2.64 -11.99 4.15
CA PHE A 323 2.01 -11.57 2.90
C PHE A 323 0.48 -11.41 3.06
N LEU A 324 0.00 -10.16 2.93
CA LEU A 324 -1.41 -9.73 2.99
C LEU A 324 -2.12 -10.10 4.31
N SER A 325 -1.52 -9.76 5.45
CA SER A 325 -2.05 -10.06 6.78
C SER A 325 -3.45 -9.45 7.02
N ARG A 326 -4.34 -10.19 7.70
CA ARG A 326 -5.73 -9.78 8.00
C ARG A 326 -6.11 -9.96 9.47
N VAL A 327 -6.63 -8.89 10.08
CA VAL A 327 -7.23 -8.90 11.43
C VAL A 327 -8.57 -9.65 11.40
N SER A 328 -8.85 -10.42 12.45
CA SER A 328 -10.12 -11.13 12.64
C SER A 328 -11.28 -10.15 12.94
N PRO A 329 -12.54 -10.56 12.70
CA PRO A 329 -13.71 -9.71 12.96
C PRO A 329 -13.78 -9.15 14.39
N ASP A 330 -13.32 -9.91 15.38
CA ASP A 330 -13.27 -9.55 16.81
C ASP A 330 -11.97 -8.82 17.24
N GLY A 331 -11.04 -8.62 16.31
CA GLY A 331 -9.76 -7.96 16.55
C GLY A 331 -8.79 -8.75 17.44
N GLN A 332 -9.03 -10.02 17.75
CA GLN A 332 -8.21 -10.83 18.66
C GLN A 332 -7.11 -11.63 17.96
N HIS A 333 -7.27 -11.89 16.67
CA HIS A 333 -6.35 -12.69 15.87
C HIS A 333 -5.91 -11.92 14.62
N VAL A 334 -4.74 -12.27 14.11
CA VAL A 334 -4.27 -11.86 12.79
C VAL A 334 -3.88 -13.12 12.06
N ILE A 335 -4.30 -13.29 10.81
CA ILE A 335 -3.85 -14.39 9.95
C ILE A 335 -3.00 -13.83 8.80
N SER A 336 -1.97 -14.57 8.41
CA SER A 336 -1.08 -14.17 7.33
C SER A 336 -0.42 -15.38 6.68
N THR A 337 0.13 -15.15 5.49
CA THR A 337 1.03 -16.10 4.85
C THR A 337 2.45 -15.86 5.31
N VAL A 338 3.08 -16.88 5.89
CA VAL A 338 4.44 -16.85 6.39
C VAL A 338 5.32 -17.90 5.70
N ASN A 339 6.63 -17.81 5.89
CA ASN A 339 7.63 -18.68 5.24
C ASN A 339 7.53 -18.65 3.71
N GLU A 340 7.20 -17.49 3.18
CA GLU A 340 6.90 -17.28 1.78
C GLU A 340 8.15 -17.09 0.93
N ALA A 341 8.00 -17.46 -0.33
CA ALA A 341 8.83 -17.00 -1.44
C ALA A 341 7.89 -16.28 -2.41
N VAL A 342 8.32 -15.15 -2.95
CA VAL A 342 7.45 -14.28 -3.76
C VAL A 342 8.08 -14.09 -5.13
N TYR A 343 7.30 -14.36 -6.17
CA TYR A 343 7.63 -13.90 -7.51
C TYR A 343 7.32 -12.41 -7.61
N VAL A 344 8.25 -11.64 -8.15
CA VAL A 344 8.11 -10.21 -8.43
C VAL A 344 8.70 -9.92 -9.79
N ALA A 345 7.93 -9.25 -10.64
CA ALA A 345 8.41 -8.66 -11.89
C ALA A 345 7.96 -7.20 -11.97
N ASN A 346 8.88 -6.33 -12.40
CA ASN A 346 8.64 -4.91 -12.59
C ASN A 346 8.72 -4.58 -14.08
N PHE A 347 7.81 -3.72 -14.54
CA PHE A 347 7.70 -3.30 -15.93
C PHE A 347 7.76 -1.78 -16.04
N THR A 348 7.95 -1.28 -17.25
CA THR A 348 7.88 0.16 -17.55
C THR A 348 6.54 0.58 -18.17
N ASP A 349 5.61 -0.35 -18.29
CA ASP A 349 4.25 -0.08 -18.76
C ASP A 349 3.43 0.58 -17.65
N HIS A 350 2.98 1.83 -17.88
CA HIS A 350 2.20 2.59 -16.90
C HIS A 350 0.84 1.95 -16.60
N GLU A 351 0.32 1.11 -17.50
CA GLU A 351 -0.87 0.32 -17.20
C GLU A 351 -0.55 -0.78 -16.18
N PHE A 352 0.62 -1.42 -16.20
CA PHE A 352 0.98 -2.46 -15.23
C PHE A 352 2.47 -2.41 -14.89
N LEU A 353 2.82 -1.70 -13.80
CA LEU A 353 4.22 -1.47 -13.42
C LEU A 353 4.86 -2.62 -12.64
N GLN A 354 4.05 -3.44 -11.98
CA GLN A 354 4.54 -4.50 -11.11
C GLN A 354 3.51 -5.60 -10.99
N VAL A 355 3.97 -6.83 -11.03
CA VAL A 355 3.18 -8.02 -10.66
C VAL A 355 3.95 -8.78 -9.59
N PHE A 356 3.23 -9.29 -8.60
CA PHE A 356 3.82 -10.13 -7.58
C PHE A 356 2.80 -11.12 -7.02
N TYR A 357 3.26 -12.31 -6.63
CA TYR A 357 2.45 -13.34 -5.99
C TYR A 357 3.34 -14.36 -5.27
N PRO A 358 2.87 -14.98 -4.18
CA PRO A 358 3.64 -15.97 -3.45
C PRO A 358 3.68 -17.29 -4.24
N THR A 359 4.81 -17.97 -4.19
CA THR A 359 5.02 -19.29 -4.85
C THR A 359 5.30 -20.39 -3.83
N ARG A 360 5.57 -19.98 -2.59
CA ARG A 360 5.67 -20.80 -1.38
C ARG A 360 5.07 -19.99 -0.24
N GLY A 361 4.63 -20.67 0.82
CA GLY A 361 4.16 -20.02 2.04
C GLY A 361 2.99 -20.78 2.65
N ILE A 362 2.92 -20.76 3.98
CA ILE A 362 1.88 -21.41 4.77
C ILE A 362 1.06 -20.37 5.52
N LEU A 363 -0.14 -20.72 5.97
CA LEU A 363 -0.91 -19.85 6.85
C LEU A 363 -0.44 -19.99 8.30
N ALA A 364 -0.22 -18.86 8.95
CA ALA A 364 -0.02 -18.76 10.38
C ALA A 364 -0.94 -17.68 10.95
N TYR A 365 -1.23 -17.79 12.25
CA TYR A 365 -1.99 -16.79 12.97
C TYR A 365 -1.21 -16.29 14.19
N TYR A 366 -1.44 -15.03 14.53
CA TYR A 366 -1.07 -14.39 15.78
C TYR A 366 -2.31 -14.28 16.68
N SER A 367 -2.16 -14.54 17.98
CA SER A 367 -3.22 -14.30 18.98
C SER A 367 -2.78 -13.22 19.96
N ARG A 368 -3.55 -12.13 20.05
CA ARG A 368 -3.31 -11.04 21.02
C ARG A 368 -3.42 -11.50 22.47
N ARG A 369 -4.25 -12.52 22.71
CA ARG A 369 -4.52 -13.03 24.06
C ARG A 369 -3.34 -13.79 24.64
N THR A 370 -2.66 -14.59 23.82
CA THR A 370 -1.54 -15.42 24.25
C THR A 370 -0.18 -14.82 23.88
N ASP A 371 -0.17 -13.83 22.99
CA ASP A 371 1.03 -13.26 22.39
C ASP A 371 1.90 -14.33 21.68
N GLU A 372 1.23 -15.24 20.95
CA GLU A 372 1.87 -16.35 20.25
C GLU A 372 1.54 -16.33 18.76
N MET A 373 2.51 -16.74 17.94
CA MET A 373 2.34 -17.02 16.51
C MET A 373 2.45 -18.52 16.27
N LYS A 374 1.48 -19.10 15.54
CA LYS A 374 1.42 -20.53 15.25
C LYS A 374 1.01 -20.79 13.80
N ALA A 375 1.56 -21.85 13.20
CA ALA A 375 1.02 -22.37 11.95
C ALA A 375 -0.45 -22.77 12.15
N LEU A 376 -1.28 -22.59 11.13
CA LEU A 376 -2.66 -23.04 11.14
C LEU A 376 -2.72 -24.50 10.64
N PRO A 377 -3.00 -25.50 11.50
CA PRO A 377 -2.99 -26.89 11.08
C PRO A 377 -3.98 -27.16 9.94
N GLY A 378 -3.49 -27.78 8.86
CA GLY A 378 -4.25 -28.05 7.63
C GLY A 378 -4.06 -27.00 6.54
N ALA A 379 -3.45 -25.85 6.87
CA ALA A 379 -2.97 -24.86 5.91
C ALA A 379 -1.45 -24.59 6.08
N ASP A 380 -0.75 -25.59 6.59
CA ASP A 380 0.68 -25.62 6.90
C ASP A 380 1.49 -26.62 6.05
N ASP A 381 0.89 -27.13 4.97
CA ASP A 381 1.52 -28.05 4.03
C ASP A 381 2.45 -27.31 3.04
N THR A 382 3.75 -27.56 3.15
CA THR A 382 4.78 -26.89 2.33
C THR A 382 4.84 -27.36 0.87
N ASP A 383 4.13 -28.43 0.51
CA ASP A 383 3.95 -28.82 -0.90
C ASP A 383 3.00 -27.85 -1.64
N TYR A 384 2.33 -26.99 -0.89
CA TYR A 384 1.43 -25.96 -1.39
C TYR A 384 1.88 -24.56 -0.94
N VAL A 385 1.40 -23.56 -1.67
CA VAL A 385 1.39 -22.17 -1.24
C VAL A 385 -0.03 -21.80 -0.86
N HIS A 386 -0.17 -21.16 0.29
CA HIS A 386 -1.42 -20.65 0.83
C HIS A 386 -1.33 -19.13 0.97
N CYS A 387 -2.30 -18.39 0.41
CA CYS A 387 -2.27 -16.93 0.37
C CYS A 387 -3.65 -16.29 0.39
N ASP A 388 -3.67 -14.96 0.46
CA ASP A 388 -4.88 -14.13 0.50
C ASP A 388 -5.91 -14.58 1.55
N PRO A 389 -5.50 -14.88 2.81
CA PRO A 389 -6.43 -15.38 3.80
C PRO A 389 -7.43 -14.29 4.18
N VAL A 390 -8.72 -14.62 4.24
CA VAL A 390 -9.80 -13.74 4.69
C VAL A 390 -10.71 -14.47 5.67
N TRP A 391 -11.12 -13.79 6.72
CA TRP A 391 -12.05 -14.32 7.71
C TRP A 391 -13.49 -14.25 7.19
N THR A 392 -14.29 -15.27 7.50
CA THR A 392 -15.76 -15.13 7.48
C THR A 392 -16.21 -14.13 8.55
N PRO A 393 -17.37 -13.47 8.38
CA PRO A 393 -17.83 -12.44 9.34
C PRO A 393 -17.99 -12.92 10.78
N ASP A 394 -18.27 -14.22 10.98
CA ASP A 394 -18.35 -14.86 12.30
C ASP A 394 -16.98 -15.17 12.93
N GLY A 395 -15.89 -15.08 12.17
CA GLY A 395 -14.53 -15.42 12.60
C GLY A 395 -14.27 -16.93 12.72
N GLU A 396 -15.21 -17.79 12.34
CA GLU A 396 -15.10 -19.24 12.55
C GLU A 396 -14.34 -19.96 11.42
N THR A 397 -14.32 -19.37 10.22
CA THR A 397 -13.74 -19.95 9.02
C THR A 397 -12.79 -18.95 8.33
N VAL A 398 -11.74 -19.50 7.70
CA VAL A 398 -10.82 -18.74 6.86
C VAL A 398 -10.99 -19.22 5.42
N VAL A 399 -11.21 -18.30 4.49
CA VAL A 399 -11.13 -18.53 3.04
C VAL A 399 -9.75 -18.08 2.55
N PHE A 400 -9.11 -18.83 1.67
CA PHE A 400 -7.75 -18.53 1.19
C PHE A 400 -7.51 -19.12 -0.19
N ALA A 401 -6.53 -18.57 -0.91
CA ALA A 401 -6.06 -19.09 -2.19
C ALA A 401 -4.97 -20.15 -1.99
N ARG A 402 -5.03 -21.25 -2.74
CA ARG A 402 -4.07 -22.37 -2.69
C ARG A 402 -3.58 -22.74 -4.08
N ALA A 403 -2.27 -22.95 -4.22
CA ALA A 403 -1.67 -23.54 -5.41
C ALA A 403 -0.55 -24.50 -5.00
N ARG A 404 -0.06 -25.32 -5.95
CA ARG A 404 1.13 -26.14 -5.70
C ARG A 404 2.36 -25.24 -5.54
N ALA A 405 3.18 -25.49 -4.52
CA ALA A 405 4.38 -24.71 -4.28
C ALA A 405 5.42 -24.92 -5.38
N CYS A 406 6.12 -23.85 -5.75
CA CYS A 406 7.19 -23.89 -6.74
C CYS A 406 8.23 -22.79 -6.47
N ASP A 407 9.41 -22.91 -7.10
CA ASP A 407 10.44 -21.89 -7.00
C ASP A 407 10.04 -20.65 -7.80
N PRO A 408 10.31 -19.44 -7.28
CA PRO A 408 9.75 -18.23 -7.84
C PRO A 408 10.36 -17.81 -9.19
N TYR A 409 11.59 -18.22 -9.50
CA TYR A 409 12.32 -17.67 -10.65
C TYR A 409 12.84 -18.74 -11.61
N SER A 410 12.82 -18.40 -12.89
CA SER A 410 13.48 -19.11 -13.99
C SER A 410 14.49 -18.19 -14.68
N ASP A 411 15.33 -18.73 -15.57
CA ASP A 411 16.35 -17.94 -16.29
C ASP A 411 15.77 -16.90 -17.27
N GLU A 412 14.51 -17.07 -17.69
CA GLU A 412 13.83 -16.15 -18.61
C GLU A 412 13.16 -14.98 -17.88
N LYS A 413 13.31 -13.76 -18.41
CA LYS A 413 12.70 -12.54 -17.84
C LYS A 413 11.47 -12.09 -18.66
N PRO A 414 10.32 -11.85 -18.02
CA PRO A 414 9.14 -11.31 -18.70
C PRO A 414 9.37 -9.84 -19.09
N THR A 415 8.64 -9.35 -20.09
CA THR A 415 8.71 -7.92 -20.51
C THR A 415 7.43 -7.14 -20.24
N HIS A 416 6.34 -7.81 -19.87
CA HIS A 416 5.02 -7.21 -19.59
C HIS A 416 4.19 -8.14 -18.69
N ALA A 417 3.09 -7.65 -18.13
CA ALA A 417 2.17 -8.47 -17.36
C ALA A 417 1.45 -9.49 -18.28
N ASN A 418 1.27 -10.73 -17.81
CA ASN A 418 0.77 -11.89 -18.56
C ASN A 418 1.69 -12.40 -19.68
N ASP A 419 2.97 -12.05 -19.64
CA ASP A 419 3.96 -12.65 -20.52
C ASP A 419 4.04 -14.17 -20.29
N GLU A 420 4.09 -14.96 -21.36
CA GLU A 420 4.18 -16.43 -21.26
C GLU A 420 5.45 -16.91 -20.53
N ARG A 421 6.46 -16.03 -20.46
CA ARG A 421 7.72 -16.26 -19.72
C ARG A 421 7.61 -15.99 -18.22
N GLU A 422 6.49 -15.43 -17.75
CA GLU A 422 6.25 -15.38 -16.31
C GLU A 422 6.15 -16.79 -15.74
N LEU A 423 6.46 -16.95 -14.44
CA LEU A 423 6.17 -18.18 -13.74
C LEU A 423 4.65 -18.44 -13.79
N GLN A 424 4.25 -19.57 -14.39
CA GLN A 424 2.84 -19.94 -14.49
C GLN A 424 2.38 -20.66 -13.21
N ILE A 425 1.44 -20.06 -12.50
CA ILE A 425 0.81 -20.58 -11.29
C ILE A 425 -0.67 -20.20 -11.26
N GLN A 426 -1.54 -21.13 -10.88
CA GLN A 426 -2.97 -20.92 -10.79
C GLN A 426 -3.45 -21.30 -9.40
N PHE A 427 -4.19 -20.39 -8.77
CA PHE A 427 -4.73 -20.58 -7.43
C PHE A 427 -6.20 -20.99 -7.48
N ASP A 428 -6.56 -21.90 -6.58
CA ASP A 428 -7.93 -22.28 -6.27
C ASP A 428 -8.32 -21.72 -4.90
N LEU A 429 -9.58 -21.33 -4.72
CA LEU A 429 -10.06 -20.90 -3.40
C LEU A 429 -10.45 -22.09 -2.52
N PHE A 430 -9.99 -22.08 -1.28
CA PHE A 430 -10.31 -23.08 -0.26
C PHE A 430 -10.89 -22.39 0.98
N ARG A 431 -11.59 -23.15 1.80
CA ARG A 431 -11.98 -22.76 3.16
C ARG A 431 -11.47 -23.75 4.19
N ILE A 432 -11.16 -23.27 5.39
CA ILE A 432 -10.73 -24.09 6.53
C ILE A 432 -11.34 -23.53 7.82
N PRO A 433 -11.87 -24.38 8.72
CA PRO A 433 -12.36 -23.91 10.01
C PRO A 433 -11.18 -23.48 10.89
N PHE A 434 -11.28 -22.33 11.56
CA PHE A 434 -10.22 -21.80 12.43
C PHE A 434 -10.17 -22.51 13.78
N LYS A 435 -11.33 -22.70 14.44
CA LYS A 435 -11.48 -23.38 15.75
C LYS A 435 -10.44 -22.95 16.79
N ASP A 436 -10.34 -21.64 17.04
CA ASP A 436 -9.33 -21.05 17.94
C ASP A 436 -7.90 -21.48 17.61
N GLY A 437 -7.59 -21.61 16.32
CA GLY A 437 -6.28 -22.00 15.80
C GLY A 437 -5.99 -23.50 15.81
N LEU A 438 -6.97 -24.36 16.11
CA LEU A 438 -6.85 -25.81 15.95
C LEU A 438 -6.91 -26.26 14.48
N GLY A 439 -7.46 -25.43 13.60
CA GLY A 439 -7.53 -25.72 12.17
C GLY A 439 -8.47 -26.87 11.81
N GLY A 440 -8.22 -27.50 10.66
CA GLY A 440 -9.02 -28.59 10.13
C GLY A 440 -8.62 -28.99 8.72
N GLU A 441 -9.46 -29.78 8.05
CA GLU A 441 -9.21 -30.14 6.65
C GLU A 441 -9.64 -28.99 5.72
N PRO A 442 -8.78 -28.52 4.80
CA PRO A 442 -9.13 -27.49 3.84
C PRO A 442 -10.03 -28.06 2.73
N GLU A 443 -11.14 -27.38 2.46
CA GLU A 443 -12.12 -27.76 1.43
C GLU A 443 -12.09 -26.80 0.24
N PRO A 444 -12.03 -27.28 -1.01
CA PRO A 444 -12.12 -26.42 -2.19
C PRO A 444 -13.53 -25.82 -2.31
N ILE A 445 -13.62 -24.57 -2.79
CA ILE A 445 -14.88 -23.86 -3.00
C ILE A 445 -15.34 -24.10 -4.44
N GLU A 446 -16.42 -24.88 -4.60
CA GLU A 446 -17.02 -25.14 -5.91
C GLU A 446 -17.32 -23.82 -6.65
N GLY A 447 -16.96 -23.74 -7.94
CA GLY A 447 -17.07 -22.53 -8.77
C GLY A 447 -15.82 -21.65 -8.78
N ALA A 448 -15.04 -21.68 -7.69
CA ALA A 448 -13.78 -20.93 -7.53
C ALA A 448 -12.55 -21.84 -7.33
N SER A 449 -12.69 -23.14 -7.60
CA SER A 449 -11.60 -24.11 -7.64
C SER A 449 -11.71 -25.02 -8.86
N ASN A 450 -10.59 -25.60 -9.30
CA ASN A 450 -10.50 -26.59 -10.38
C ASN A 450 -11.13 -26.12 -11.70
N ASN A 451 -11.12 -24.81 -11.96
CA ASN A 451 -11.75 -24.20 -13.13
C ASN A 451 -10.74 -23.84 -14.25
N GLY A 452 -9.48 -24.24 -14.10
CA GLY A 452 -8.39 -23.98 -15.06
C GLY A 452 -7.93 -22.53 -15.11
N MET A 453 -8.32 -21.72 -14.13
CA MET A 453 -7.98 -20.31 -13.98
C MET A 453 -7.42 -20.06 -12.59
N SER A 454 -6.76 -18.93 -12.41
CA SER A 454 -6.32 -18.47 -11.11
C SER A 454 -7.40 -17.63 -10.42
N ASN A 455 -7.76 -17.99 -9.19
CA ASN A 455 -8.81 -17.37 -8.39
C ASN A 455 -8.18 -16.88 -7.06
N THR A 456 -8.18 -15.57 -6.84
CA THR A 456 -7.35 -14.93 -5.79
C THR A 456 -8.07 -13.75 -5.14
N PHE A 457 -7.51 -13.22 -4.06
CA PHE A 457 -8.06 -12.09 -3.30
C PHE A 457 -9.56 -12.22 -2.96
N PRO A 458 -9.96 -13.28 -2.25
CA PRO A 458 -11.34 -13.43 -1.81
C PRO A 458 -11.74 -12.35 -0.80
N LYS A 459 -12.99 -11.90 -0.88
CA LYS A 459 -13.69 -11.11 0.13
C LYS A 459 -15.06 -11.72 0.40
N VAL A 460 -15.35 -11.98 1.66
CA VAL A 460 -16.66 -12.50 2.09
C VAL A 460 -17.58 -11.33 2.42
N SER A 461 -18.83 -11.38 1.95
CA SER A 461 -19.83 -10.36 2.27
C SER A 461 -20.15 -10.36 3.77
N PRO A 462 -20.48 -9.21 4.38
CA PRO A 462 -20.80 -9.12 5.82
C PRO A 462 -21.96 -10.01 6.28
N ASP A 463 -22.89 -10.35 5.38
CA ASP A 463 -24.00 -11.27 5.65
C ASP A 463 -23.62 -12.76 5.49
N GLY A 464 -22.37 -13.05 5.13
CA GLY A 464 -21.82 -14.40 5.04
C GLY A 464 -22.34 -15.22 3.85
N LYS A 465 -22.97 -14.59 2.86
CA LYS A 465 -23.57 -15.31 1.72
C LYS A 465 -22.69 -15.41 0.49
N TRP A 466 -21.86 -14.40 0.24
CA TRP A 466 -21.15 -14.26 -1.03
C TRP A 466 -19.64 -14.15 -0.83
N ILE A 467 -18.90 -14.74 -1.75
CA ILE A 467 -17.46 -14.53 -1.93
C ILE A 467 -17.28 -13.81 -3.26
N VAL A 468 -16.72 -12.61 -3.22
CA VAL A 468 -16.19 -11.94 -4.41
C VAL A 468 -14.70 -12.23 -4.50
N PHE A 469 -14.20 -12.49 -5.70
CA PHE A 469 -12.80 -12.82 -5.95
C PHE A 469 -12.36 -12.37 -7.34
N VAL A 470 -11.05 -12.32 -7.53
CA VAL A 470 -10.42 -11.99 -8.81
C VAL A 470 -10.11 -13.27 -9.57
N LYS A 471 -10.54 -13.33 -10.83
CA LYS A 471 -10.24 -14.43 -11.75
C LYS A 471 -9.36 -13.95 -12.89
N CYS A 472 -8.23 -14.61 -13.12
CA CYS A 472 -7.28 -14.32 -14.20
C CYS A 472 -6.58 -15.61 -14.66
N ARG A 473 -5.82 -15.56 -15.76
CA ARG A 473 -5.11 -16.76 -16.27
C ARG A 473 -3.93 -17.21 -15.41
N ASN A 474 -3.20 -16.26 -14.79
CA ASN A 474 -1.94 -16.54 -14.11
C ASN A 474 -1.71 -15.65 -12.88
N GLY A 475 -1.17 -16.23 -11.80
CA GLY A 475 -0.75 -15.51 -10.60
C GLY A 475 -1.93 -14.90 -9.83
N GLN A 476 -1.73 -13.70 -9.28
CA GLN A 476 -2.75 -12.94 -8.54
C GLN A 476 -3.29 -11.75 -9.36
N LEU A 477 -4.00 -10.81 -8.70
CA LEU A 477 -4.54 -9.58 -9.29
C LEU A 477 -3.46 -8.64 -9.88
N MET A 478 -3.88 -7.49 -10.44
CA MET A 478 -3.07 -6.60 -11.29
C MET A 478 -2.74 -7.23 -12.65
N ARG A 479 -3.74 -7.85 -13.27
CA ARG A 479 -3.60 -8.49 -14.59
C ARG A 479 -4.44 -7.80 -15.65
N PRO A 480 -3.96 -7.70 -16.91
CA PRO A 480 -4.76 -7.23 -18.03
C PRO A 480 -6.07 -7.98 -18.25
N ASP A 481 -6.13 -9.26 -17.86
CA ASP A 481 -7.30 -10.15 -18.00
C ASP A 481 -8.02 -10.42 -16.68
N GLY A 482 -7.71 -9.68 -15.62
CA GLY A 482 -8.33 -9.83 -14.31
C GLY A 482 -9.77 -9.34 -14.29
N GLU A 483 -10.68 -10.18 -13.79
CA GLU A 483 -12.12 -9.87 -13.68
C GLU A 483 -12.64 -10.21 -12.28
N LEU A 484 -13.64 -9.47 -11.80
CA LEU A 484 -14.40 -9.83 -10.59
C LEU A 484 -15.48 -10.85 -10.88
N TRP A 485 -15.51 -11.85 -10.01
CA TRP A 485 -16.47 -12.93 -9.99
C TRP A 485 -17.05 -13.07 -8.59
N ILE A 486 -18.28 -13.56 -8.51
CA ILE A 486 -19.00 -13.79 -7.26
C ILE A 486 -19.54 -15.21 -7.21
N VAL A 487 -19.48 -15.85 -6.04
CA VAL A 487 -19.93 -17.22 -5.78
C VAL A 487 -20.55 -17.32 -4.37
N PRO A 488 -21.52 -18.21 -4.11
CA PRO A 488 -21.99 -18.46 -2.75
C PRO A 488 -20.87 -18.96 -1.83
N VAL A 489 -20.91 -18.61 -0.54
CA VAL A 489 -19.90 -19.03 0.46
C VAL A 489 -19.85 -20.56 0.61
N GLU A 490 -21.00 -21.22 0.48
CA GLU A 490 -21.08 -22.68 0.48
C GLU A 490 -20.41 -23.35 -0.73
N GLY A 491 -20.16 -22.61 -1.82
CA GLY A 491 -19.73 -23.10 -3.12
C GLY A 491 -20.90 -23.27 -4.10
N GLY A 492 -20.63 -23.27 -5.40
CA GLY A 492 -21.64 -23.51 -6.43
C GLY A 492 -21.30 -22.81 -7.75
N GLN A 493 -22.32 -22.27 -8.42
CA GLN A 493 -22.11 -21.59 -9.69
C GLN A 493 -21.56 -20.17 -9.46
N ALA A 494 -20.29 -19.95 -9.82
CA ALA A 494 -19.71 -18.62 -9.90
C ALA A 494 -20.22 -17.86 -11.13
N ARG A 495 -20.38 -16.53 -11.03
CA ARG A 495 -20.72 -15.66 -12.15
C ARG A 495 -19.84 -14.41 -12.21
N LYS A 496 -19.63 -13.93 -13.43
CA LYS A 496 -18.94 -12.67 -13.69
C LYS A 496 -19.82 -11.51 -13.23
N MET A 497 -19.22 -10.53 -12.56
CA MET A 497 -19.90 -9.33 -12.10
C MET A 497 -20.11 -8.32 -13.25
N ALA A 498 -21.21 -7.59 -13.23
CA ALA A 498 -21.56 -6.55 -14.21
C ALA A 498 -20.68 -5.29 -14.09
N CYS A 499 -20.11 -5.02 -12.91
CA CYS A 499 -19.26 -3.86 -12.62
C CYS A 499 -17.86 -3.92 -13.26
N ASN A 500 -17.51 -5.02 -13.93
CA ASN A 500 -16.22 -5.18 -14.58
C ASN A 500 -16.01 -4.12 -15.68
N THR A 501 -14.93 -3.35 -15.57
CA THR A 501 -14.50 -2.38 -16.60
C THR A 501 -13.42 -2.98 -17.50
N ARG A 502 -13.02 -2.28 -18.58
CA ARG A 502 -12.03 -2.77 -19.55
C ARG A 502 -10.70 -3.22 -18.93
N LEU A 503 -10.15 -2.46 -17.99
CA LEU A 503 -8.90 -2.77 -17.30
C LEU A 503 -9.09 -2.62 -15.80
N MET A 504 -8.86 -3.71 -15.06
CA MET A 504 -9.12 -3.76 -13.62
C MET A 504 -7.88 -4.25 -12.86
N ASN A 505 -7.62 -3.65 -11.69
CA ASN A 505 -6.58 -4.13 -10.78
C ASN A 505 -7.14 -5.01 -9.66
N SER A 506 -8.41 -4.80 -9.29
CA SER A 506 -9.22 -5.71 -8.48
C SER A 506 -8.90 -5.83 -6.99
N TRP A 507 -8.31 -4.81 -6.36
CA TRP A 507 -8.50 -4.62 -4.92
C TRP A 507 -9.94 -4.20 -4.65
N HIS A 508 -10.61 -4.88 -3.71
CA HIS A 508 -12.02 -4.65 -3.42
C HIS A 508 -12.38 -4.91 -1.95
N SER A 509 -13.49 -4.33 -1.49
CA SER A 509 -13.98 -4.45 -0.13
C SER A 509 -15.48 -4.18 -0.03
N PHE A 510 -16.15 -4.81 0.94
CA PHE A 510 -17.58 -4.61 1.19
C PHE A 510 -17.82 -3.51 2.23
N SER A 511 -18.83 -2.69 1.97
CA SER A 511 -19.40 -1.79 2.97
C SER A 511 -19.96 -2.57 4.16
N PRO A 512 -20.04 -1.99 5.37
CA PRO A 512 -20.50 -2.71 6.56
C PRO A 512 -21.91 -3.32 6.43
N ASN A 513 -22.79 -2.70 5.65
CA ASN A 513 -24.15 -3.22 5.39
C ASN A 513 -24.21 -4.27 4.27
N GLY A 514 -23.09 -4.52 3.57
CA GLY A 514 -22.98 -5.51 2.49
C GLY A 514 -23.68 -5.13 1.18
N ARG A 515 -24.21 -3.91 1.06
CA ARG A 515 -24.97 -3.44 -0.12
C ARG A 515 -24.12 -2.71 -1.13
N TRP A 516 -22.91 -2.34 -0.76
CA TRP A 516 -21.94 -1.70 -1.64
C TRP A 516 -20.61 -2.41 -1.58
N MET A 517 -19.95 -2.48 -2.74
CA MET A 517 -18.57 -2.90 -2.85
C MET A 517 -17.75 -1.78 -3.50
N VAL A 518 -16.64 -1.41 -2.86
CA VAL A 518 -15.64 -0.51 -3.41
C VAL A 518 -14.55 -1.32 -4.09
N PHE A 519 -13.99 -0.82 -5.19
CA PHE A 519 -12.87 -1.45 -5.88
C PHE A 519 -12.00 -0.47 -6.67
N SER A 520 -10.76 -0.88 -6.97
CA SER A 520 -9.83 -0.12 -7.81
C SER A 520 -9.88 -0.56 -9.27
N SER A 521 -10.02 0.40 -10.19
CA SER A 521 -10.01 0.12 -11.64
C SER A 521 -9.40 1.22 -12.50
N LYS A 522 -9.02 0.89 -13.74
CA LYS A 522 -8.42 1.79 -14.75
C LYS A 522 -9.38 2.03 -15.91
N SER A 523 -10.60 2.44 -15.57
CA SER A 523 -11.67 2.61 -16.57
C SER A 523 -11.40 3.79 -17.50
N ASN A 524 -11.00 4.94 -16.93
CA ASN A 524 -10.92 6.20 -17.67
C ASN A 524 -9.49 6.68 -17.90
N THR A 525 -8.53 6.23 -17.10
CA THR A 525 -7.12 6.65 -17.19
C THR A 525 -6.23 5.44 -16.85
N PRO A 526 -4.93 5.45 -17.20
CA PRO A 526 -3.99 4.43 -16.74
C PRO A 526 -3.81 4.40 -15.21
N TYR A 527 -4.18 5.47 -14.50
CA TYR A 527 -4.20 5.53 -13.05
C TYR A 527 -5.41 4.80 -12.48
N THR A 528 -5.21 4.02 -11.41
CA THR A 528 -6.35 3.40 -10.72
C THR A 528 -7.20 4.47 -10.04
N GLN A 529 -8.48 4.43 -10.37
CA GLN A 529 -9.53 5.19 -9.73
C GLN A 529 -10.31 4.30 -8.76
N MET A 530 -11.06 4.93 -7.85
CA MET A 530 -11.91 4.25 -6.89
C MET A 530 -13.34 4.20 -7.44
N LEU A 531 -13.91 3.01 -7.57
CA LEU A 531 -15.27 2.80 -8.05
C LEU A 531 -16.11 2.07 -7.01
N LEU A 532 -17.41 2.17 -7.18
CA LEU A 532 -18.43 1.56 -6.34
C LEU A 532 -19.41 0.77 -7.22
N THR A 533 -19.95 -0.32 -6.69
CA THR A 533 -21.11 -1.03 -7.26
C THR A 533 -22.07 -1.42 -6.14
N HIS A 534 -23.38 -1.35 -6.41
CA HIS A 534 -24.42 -1.84 -5.51
C HIS A 534 -24.52 -3.36 -5.65
N ILE A 535 -24.82 -4.06 -4.56
CA ILE A 535 -25.01 -5.51 -4.51
C ILE A 535 -26.35 -5.81 -3.81
N ASP A 536 -27.27 -6.46 -4.53
CA ASP A 536 -28.57 -6.84 -3.98
C ASP A 536 -28.50 -8.11 -3.10
N ALA A 537 -29.65 -8.57 -2.59
CA ALA A 537 -29.71 -9.73 -1.70
C ALA A 537 -29.36 -11.07 -2.38
N ASP A 538 -29.51 -11.13 -3.71
CA ASP A 538 -29.18 -12.27 -4.56
C ASP A 538 -27.76 -12.12 -5.17
N GLY A 539 -27.02 -11.12 -4.68
CA GLY A 539 -25.66 -10.78 -5.05
C GLY A 539 -25.55 -10.03 -6.38
N ASN A 540 -26.64 -9.77 -7.10
CA ASN A 540 -26.55 -9.11 -8.41
C ASN A 540 -25.99 -7.70 -8.21
N ASP A 541 -25.08 -7.34 -9.10
CA ASP A 541 -24.33 -6.10 -8.98
C ASP A 541 -24.71 -5.09 -10.07
N SER A 542 -24.61 -3.81 -9.74
CA SER A 542 -24.85 -2.71 -10.68
C SER A 542 -23.61 -2.42 -11.54
N PRO A 543 -23.76 -1.69 -12.66
CA PRO A 543 -22.63 -1.06 -13.31
C PRO A 543 -21.80 -0.21 -12.34
N ALA A 544 -20.51 -0.06 -12.64
CA ALA A 544 -19.57 0.66 -11.81
C ALA A 544 -19.82 2.17 -11.86
N ILE A 545 -19.80 2.82 -10.69
CA ILE A 545 -19.81 4.28 -10.58
C ILE A 545 -18.49 4.79 -9.98
N LEU A 546 -17.99 5.91 -10.47
CA LEU A 546 -16.75 6.53 -10.02
C LEU A 546 -16.98 7.29 -8.71
N ILE A 547 -16.14 7.07 -7.71
CA ILE A 547 -16.06 7.94 -6.53
C ILE A 547 -15.18 9.15 -6.88
N PRO A 548 -15.75 10.36 -7.03
CA PRO A 548 -15.00 11.51 -7.53
C PRO A 548 -13.99 12.03 -6.49
N ASN A 549 -12.92 12.66 -6.98
CA ASN A 549 -11.92 13.37 -6.20
C ASN A 549 -11.34 12.56 -5.02
N ALA A 550 -11.14 11.24 -5.24
CA ALA A 550 -10.45 10.40 -4.28
C ALA A 550 -8.96 10.79 -4.20
N THR A 551 -8.29 11.03 -5.31
CA THR A 551 -6.89 11.47 -5.33
C THR A 551 -6.63 12.42 -6.50
N ALA A 552 -5.43 13.00 -6.55
CA ALA A 552 -4.96 13.80 -7.69
C ALA A 552 -4.95 12.96 -8.98
N ALA A 553 -5.20 13.59 -10.12
CA ALA A 553 -5.34 12.95 -11.43
C ALA A 553 -4.10 12.18 -11.90
N ASN A 554 -2.92 12.44 -11.31
CA ASN A 554 -1.66 11.76 -11.60
C ASN A 554 -1.21 10.80 -10.47
N ARG A 555 -2.16 10.33 -9.66
CA ARG A 555 -1.95 9.37 -8.57
C ARG A 555 -2.96 8.24 -8.64
N ALA A 556 -2.61 7.11 -8.03
CA ALA A 556 -3.33 5.85 -8.11
C ALA A 556 -3.92 5.46 -6.75
N VAL A 557 -5.19 5.02 -6.75
CA VAL A 557 -5.87 4.45 -5.59
C VAL A 557 -5.59 2.95 -5.50
N ASN A 558 -5.01 2.52 -4.39
CA ASN A 558 -4.71 1.12 -4.08
C ASN A 558 -5.39 0.69 -2.77
N ILE A 559 -5.85 -0.56 -2.74
CA ILE A 559 -6.36 -1.24 -1.53
C ILE A 559 -7.44 -0.41 -0.80
N PRO A 560 -8.57 -0.06 -1.46
CA PRO A 560 -9.68 0.55 -0.76
C PRO A 560 -10.33 -0.45 0.19
N GLU A 561 -10.50 -0.06 1.44
CA GLU A 561 -11.13 -0.86 2.49
C GLU A 561 -12.11 0.00 3.27
N PHE A 562 -13.34 -0.47 3.46
CA PHE A 562 -14.29 0.22 4.32
C PHE A 562 -13.87 0.14 5.78
N VAL A 563 -14.11 1.22 6.53
CA VAL A 563 -13.86 1.27 7.97
C VAL A 563 -15.19 1.59 8.65
N ASN A 564 -15.65 0.70 9.52
CA ASN A 564 -16.95 0.83 10.20
C ASN A 564 -16.91 1.83 11.37
N ILE A 565 -16.61 3.10 11.05
CA ILE A 565 -16.50 4.23 11.98
C ILE A 565 -17.12 5.48 11.33
N ASN A 566 -17.37 6.53 12.11
CA ASN A 566 -17.66 7.84 11.52
C ASN A 566 -16.40 8.48 10.95
N TYR A 567 -16.54 9.30 9.90
CA TYR A 567 -15.43 9.96 9.20
C TYR A 567 -14.48 10.79 10.10
N ASP A 568 -15.00 11.34 11.20
CA ASP A 568 -14.24 12.18 12.13
C ASP A 568 -13.69 11.40 13.34
N GLU A 569 -13.84 10.07 13.38
CA GLU A 569 -13.19 9.18 14.36
C GLU A 569 -11.76 8.78 13.95
N LEU A 570 -11.35 9.07 12.70
CA LEU A 570 -9.97 8.94 12.23
C LEU A 570 -9.58 10.19 11.43
N VAL A 571 -8.81 11.08 12.06
CA VAL A 571 -8.39 12.37 11.52
C VAL A 571 -6.92 12.34 11.14
N SER A 572 -6.06 11.77 11.99
CA SER A 572 -4.63 11.70 11.76
C SER A 572 -4.00 10.44 12.35
N MET A 573 -2.89 10.02 11.74
CA MET A 573 -2.11 8.86 12.12
C MET A 573 -0.62 9.23 12.06
N GLU A 574 0.12 8.84 13.09
CA GLU A 574 1.57 8.82 13.07
C GLU A 574 2.08 7.41 13.39
N VAL A 575 3.22 7.01 12.85
CA VAL A 575 3.85 5.72 13.14
C VAL A 575 5.26 5.95 13.68
N PRO A 576 5.40 6.54 14.90
CA PRO A 576 6.71 6.76 15.51
C PRO A 576 7.52 5.45 15.64
N GLY A 577 6.85 4.30 15.75
CA GLY A 577 7.50 2.98 15.73
C GLY A 577 8.43 2.75 14.53
N VAL A 578 8.19 3.39 13.39
CA VAL A 578 9.08 3.33 12.21
C VAL A 578 9.85 4.63 11.94
N ALA A 579 9.61 5.70 12.71
CA ALA A 579 10.21 7.03 12.48
C ALA A 579 11.74 7.04 12.65
N TYR A 580 12.30 6.12 13.44
CA TYR A 580 13.75 6.01 13.57
C TYR A 580 14.42 5.60 12.24
N TYR A 581 13.69 4.94 11.32
CA TYR A 581 14.18 4.56 9.99
C TYR A 581 14.43 5.77 9.10
N GLN A 582 13.62 6.84 9.19
CA GLN A 582 13.90 8.13 8.53
C GLN A 582 15.29 8.64 8.93
N ASN A 583 15.51 8.70 10.24
CA ASN A 583 16.75 9.19 10.82
C ASN A 583 17.94 8.29 10.41
N PHE A 584 17.76 6.97 10.43
CA PHE A 584 18.79 6.02 9.98
C PHE A 584 19.15 6.19 8.50
N ASN A 585 18.16 6.25 7.60
CA ASN A 585 18.39 6.39 6.17
C ASN A 585 19.00 7.74 5.81
N ARG A 586 18.53 8.82 6.45
CA ARG A 586 19.14 10.14 6.30
C ARG A 586 20.59 10.12 6.79
N GLY A 587 20.86 9.45 7.91
CA GLY A 587 22.21 9.20 8.42
C GLY A 587 23.09 8.50 7.39
N ASN A 588 22.62 7.42 6.75
CA ASN A 588 23.36 6.71 5.71
C ASN A 588 23.66 7.59 4.49
N LYS A 589 22.67 8.34 3.99
CA LYS A 589 22.86 9.28 2.86
C LYS A 589 23.89 10.36 3.20
N LEU A 590 23.83 10.93 4.40
CA LEU A 590 24.80 11.92 4.88
C LEU A 590 26.21 11.31 5.04
N MET A 591 26.30 10.08 5.55
CA MET A 591 27.56 9.36 5.68
C MET A 591 28.20 9.09 4.32
N ALA A 592 27.41 8.65 3.32
CA ALA A 592 27.86 8.44 1.96
C ALA A 592 28.33 9.75 1.30
N ALA A 593 27.67 10.88 1.60
CA ALA A 593 28.09 12.22 1.17
C ALA A 593 29.29 12.79 1.97
N GLY A 594 29.88 12.03 2.90
CA GLY A 594 31.00 12.48 3.74
C GLY A 594 30.63 13.47 4.84
N ARG A 595 29.34 13.79 5.02
CA ARG A 595 28.82 14.72 6.04
C ARG A 595 28.66 14.01 7.38
N LEU A 596 29.79 13.55 7.93
CA LEU A 596 29.83 12.61 9.05
C LEU A 596 29.20 13.13 10.35
N HIS A 597 29.35 14.42 10.68
CA HIS A 597 28.76 14.98 11.89
C HIS A 597 27.23 15.04 11.84
N GLU A 598 26.67 15.36 10.68
CA GLU A 598 25.23 15.37 10.48
C GLU A 598 24.68 13.95 10.44
N ALA A 599 25.41 13.01 9.84
CA ALA A 599 25.08 11.59 9.90
C ALA A 599 25.00 11.09 11.35
N ILE A 600 25.97 11.44 12.20
CA ILE A 600 25.97 11.09 13.63
C ILE A 600 24.73 11.66 14.34
N ALA A 601 24.35 12.92 14.06
CA ALA A 601 23.16 13.53 14.64
C ALA A 601 21.89 12.75 14.30
N GLU A 602 21.70 12.39 13.02
CA GLU A 602 20.56 11.60 12.58
C GLU A 602 20.60 10.18 13.15
N PHE A 603 21.75 9.51 13.16
CA PHE A 603 21.85 8.18 13.78
C PHE A 603 21.62 8.19 15.30
N ASN A 604 21.95 9.26 16.02
CA ASN A 604 21.63 9.38 17.45
C ASN A 604 20.12 9.53 17.70
N LYS A 605 19.41 10.25 16.82
CA LYS A 605 17.93 10.28 16.86
C LYS A 605 17.36 8.88 16.64
N ALA A 606 17.90 8.16 15.66
CA ALA A 606 17.51 6.79 15.38
C ALA A 606 17.78 5.86 16.58
N LEU A 607 18.95 5.99 17.21
CA LEU A 607 19.34 5.22 18.40
C LEU A 607 18.45 5.51 19.62
N GLY A 608 17.89 6.73 19.72
CA GLY A 608 16.98 7.08 20.80
C GLY A 608 15.70 6.24 20.82
N ALA A 609 15.21 5.84 19.65
CA ALA A 609 14.06 4.95 19.50
C ALA A 609 14.45 3.46 19.54
N GLU A 610 15.62 3.10 19.02
CA GLU A 610 16.12 1.71 18.97
C GLU A 610 17.52 1.58 19.63
N PRO A 611 17.63 1.63 20.97
CA PRO A 611 18.91 1.74 21.66
C PRO A 611 19.84 0.53 21.48
N THR A 612 19.27 -0.64 21.23
CA THR A 612 19.99 -1.92 21.10
C THR A 612 20.27 -2.30 19.65
N SER A 613 19.86 -1.49 18.67
CA SER A 613 20.03 -1.81 17.25
C SER A 613 21.49 -1.99 16.86
N VAL A 614 21.84 -3.21 16.45
CA VAL A 614 23.17 -3.58 15.95
C VAL A 614 23.56 -2.74 14.75
N ARG A 615 22.62 -2.49 13.83
CA ARG A 615 22.87 -1.74 12.59
C ARG A 615 23.17 -0.26 12.87
N ILE A 616 22.38 0.39 13.72
CA ILE A 616 22.59 1.79 14.10
C ILE A 616 23.91 1.96 14.85
N ASN A 617 24.17 1.11 15.84
CA ASN A 617 25.42 1.16 16.60
C ASN A 617 26.65 0.89 15.73
N THR A 618 26.57 -0.05 14.78
CA THR A 618 27.67 -0.30 13.81
C THR A 618 27.96 0.92 12.94
N GLN A 619 26.93 1.59 12.40
CA GLN A 619 27.12 2.79 11.58
C GLN A 619 27.62 3.98 12.40
N LEU A 620 27.08 4.20 13.60
CA LEU A 620 27.60 5.21 14.53
C LEU A 620 29.06 4.95 14.89
N GLY A 621 29.42 3.70 15.21
CA GLY A 621 30.80 3.31 15.51
C GLY A 621 31.75 3.63 14.36
N THR A 622 31.31 3.37 13.13
CA THR A 622 32.05 3.68 11.91
C THR A 622 32.21 5.18 11.71
N CYS A 623 31.13 5.96 11.85
CA CYS A 623 31.20 7.42 11.78
C CYS A 623 32.12 8.01 12.85
N PHE A 624 31.98 7.60 14.11
CA PHE A 624 32.83 8.04 15.21
C PHE A 624 34.31 7.70 14.98
N THR A 625 34.60 6.53 14.40
CA THR A 625 35.96 6.15 14.00
C THR A 625 36.52 7.12 12.96
N LYS A 626 35.74 7.43 11.92
CA LYS A 626 36.14 8.37 10.85
C LYS A 626 36.37 9.80 11.36
N VAL A 627 35.56 10.28 12.31
CA VAL A 627 35.75 11.60 12.95
C VAL A 627 36.73 11.57 14.13
N ARG A 628 37.45 10.46 14.34
CA ARG A 628 38.45 10.25 15.40
C ARG A 628 37.92 10.38 16.84
N GLN A 629 36.62 10.22 17.04
CA GLN A 629 35.99 10.12 18.37
C GLN A 629 36.04 8.67 18.86
N LEU A 630 37.27 8.18 19.07
CA LEU A 630 37.53 6.75 19.34
C LEU A 630 36.78 6.26 20.58
N GLY A 631 36.61 7.10 21.60
CA GLY A 631 35.83 6.85 22.82
C GLY A 631 34.43 6.31 22.53
N GLN A 632 33.66 7.11 21.79
CA GLN A 632 32.29 6.80 21.39
C GLN A 632 32.24 5.65 20.41
N ALA A 633 33.21 5.54 19.49
CA ALA A 633 33.28 4.41 18.56
C ALA A 633 33.35 3.06 19.29
N SER A 634 34.24 2.93 20.30
CA SER A 634 34.31 1.68 21.08
C SER A 634 33.03 1.40 21.85
N ALA A 635 32.39 2.41 22.45
CA ALA A 635 31.15 2.21 23.17
C ALA A 635 30.02 1.68 22.24
N CYS A 636 29.96 2.16 21.00
CA CYS A 636 29.01 1.66 20.01
C CYS A 636 29.29 0.19 19.65
N PHE A 637 30.53 -0.15 19.28
CA PHE A 637 30.85 -1.51 18.91
C PHE A 637 30.80 -2.50 20.10
N GLU A 638 31.07 -2.04 21.33
CA GLU A 638 30.89 -2.85 22.55
C GLU A 638 29.42 -3.22 22.76
N ARG A 639 28.48 -2.29 22.53
CA ARG A 639 27.05 -2.62 22.53
C ARG A 639 26.70 -3.63 21.44
N VAL A 640 27.27 -3.48 20.24
CA VAL A 640 27.07 -4.46 19.16
C VAL A 640 27.51 -5.84 19.60
N VAL A 641 28.71 -6.00 20.17
CA VAL A 641 29.21 -7.31 20.63
C VAL A 641 28.45 -7.84 21.84
N GLN A 642 27.87 -6.98 22.69
CA GLN A 642 26.97 -7.42 23.77
C GLN A 642 25.67 -8.01 23.22
N THR A 643 25.10 -7.39 22.18
CA THR A 643 23.84 -7.85 21.56
C THR A 643 24.04 -9.00 20.58
N ASP A 644 25.08 -8.92 19.74
CA ASP A 644 25.47 -9.90 18.73
C ASP A 644 26.96 -10.24 18.90
N PRO A 645 27.30 -11.22 19.75
CA PRO A 645 28.67 -11.61 20.03
C PRO A 645 29.44 -12.15 18.81
N LYS A 646 28.73 -12.54 17.73
CA LYS A 646 29.33 -13.09 16.51
C LYS A 646 29.47 -12.06 15.40
N ASN A 647 29.24 -10.77 15.70
CA ASN A 647 29.35 -9.72 14.70
C ASN A 647 30.82 -9.45 14.31
N THR A 648 31.30 -10.06 13.23
CA THR A 648 32.69 -9.97 12.77
C THR A 648 33.13 -8.52 12.53
N ILE A 649 32.26 -7.67 11.96
CA ILE A 649 32.56 -6.26 11.70
C ILE A 649 32.84 -5.51 13.01
N ALA A 650 32.01 -5.69 14.04
CA ALA A 650 32.20 -5.03 15.32
C ALA A 650 33.42 -5.57 16.08
N LEU A 651 33.66 -6.88 16.02
CA LEU A 651 34.83 -7.52 16.63
C LEU A 651 36.14 -6.97 16.04
N ILE A 652 36.24 -6.88 14.71
CA ILE A 652 37.42 -6.35 14.02
C ILE A 652 37.63 -4.87 14.35
N ASN A 653 36.57 -4.06 14.29
CA ASN A 653 36.66 -2.63 14.59
C ASN A 653 37.03 -2.38 16.06
N LEU A 654 36.52 -3.16 17.02
CA LEU A 654 36.96 -3.09 18.41
C LEU A 654 38.42 -3.49 18.58
N GLY A 655 38.85 -4.58 17.94
CA GLY A 655 40.24 -5.00 17.92
C GLY A 655 41.16 -3.89 17.45
N ALA A 656 40.86 -3.29 16.29
CA ALA A 656 41.60 -2.15 15.75
C ALA A 656 41.62 -0.93 16.68
N LEU A 657 40.47 -0.60 17.29
CA LEU A 657 40.37 0.51 18.25
C LEU A 657 41.21 0.25 19.51
N TYR A 658 41.20 -0.97 20.05
CA TYR A 658 42.01 -1.34 21.20
C TYR A 658 43.51 -1.34 20.90
N VAL A 659 43.93 -1.78 19.70
CA VAL A 659 45.30 -1.61 19.21
C VAL A 659 45.69 -0.12 19.19
N SER A 660 44.84 0.73 18.62
CA SER A 660 45.12 2.17 18.51
C SER A 660 45.24 2.89 19.86
N ARG A 661 44.59 2.35 20.90
CA ARG A 661 44.64 2.86 22.28
C ARG A 661 45.80 2.27 23.10
N GLY A 662 46.64 1.43 22.52
CA GLY A 662 47.73 0.78 23.24
C GLY A 662 47.29 -0.32 24.21
N MET A 663 46.14 -0.96 23.95
CA MET A 663 45.61 -2.08 24.75
C MET A 663 45.61 -3.40 23.96
N PRO A 664 46.77 -3.87 23.47
CA PRO A 664 46.85 -4.99 22.52
C PRO A 664 46.33 -6.32 23.09
N ALA A 665 46.50 -6.58 24.39
CA ALA A 665 45.99 -7.80 25.03
C ALA A 665 44.45 -7.92 24.95
N LYS A 666 43.72 -6.80 25.02
CA LYS A 666 42.26 -6.80 24.82
C LYS A 666 41.90 -6.99 23.34
N ALA A 667 42.70 -6.42 22.44
CA ALA A 667 42.46 -6.52 21.01
C ALA A 667 42.58 -7.96 20.48
N ILE A 668 43.60 -8.70 20.94
CA ILE A 668 43.87 -10.09 20.53
C ILE A 668 42.60 -10.94 20.66
N ARG A 669 41.94 -10.91 21.82
CA ARG A 669 40.73 -11.71 22.06
C ARG A 669 39.63 -11.45 21.02
N TYR A 670 39.32 -10.17 20.76
CA TYR A 670 38.26 -9.82 19.80
C TYR A 670 38.63 -10.22 18.37
N LEU A 671 39.91 -10.12 17.99
CA LEU A 671 40.38 -10.44 16.65
C LEU A 671 40.48 -11.96 16.42
N GLU A 672 40.86 -12.73 17.45
CA GLU A 672 40.79 -14.19 17.43
C GLU A 672 39.35 -14.67 17.32
N ASP A 673 38.42 -14.08 18.06
CA ASP A 673 37.00 -14.44 17.98
C ASP A 673 36.42 -14.10 16.59
N ALA A 674 36.83 -12.98 15.98
CA ALA A 674 36.48 -12.67 14.59
C ALA A 674 36.98 -13.74 13.62
N LEU A 675 38.25 -14.15 13.74
CA LEU A 675 38.87 -15.15 12.86
C LEU A 675 38.36 -16.58 13.07
N LYS A 676 37.78 -16.89 14.25
CA LYS A 676 37.05 -18.16 14.45
C LYS A 676 35.74 -18.22 13.67
N ILE A 677 35.13 -17.05 13.44
CA ILE A 677 33.85 -16.93 12.73
C ILE A 677 34.10 -16.84 11.23
N ASP A 678 35.04 -15.99 10.83
CA ASP A 678 35.45 -15.80 9.45
C ASP A 678 36.99 -15.78 9.37
N PRO A 679 37.62 -16.91 9.01
CA PRO A 679 39.07 -17.03 8.93
C PRO A 679 39.72 -16.18 7.84
N ASP A 680 38.98 -15.79 6.80
CA ASP A 680 39.58 -15.23 5.57
C ASP A 680 39.52 -13.69 5.54
N VAL A 681 39.53 -13.04 6.72
CA VAL A 681 39.44 -11.58 6.82
C VAL A 681 40.81 -10.92 6.99
N THR A 682 41.31 -10.35 5.88
CA THR A 682 42.61 -9.65 5.81
C THR A 682 42.82 -8.62 6.93
N ASP A 683 41.84 -7.75 7.18
CA ASP A 683 41.97 -6.70 8.21
C ASP A 683 42.06 -7.28 9.64
N ALA A 684 41.40 -8.41 9.91
CA ALA A 684 41.49 -9.09 11.21
C ALA A 684 42.91 -9.62 11.44
N HIS A 685 43.47 -10.30 10.43
CA HIS A 685 44.86 -10.78 10.45
C HIS A 685 45.89 -9.66 10.61
N ILE A 686 45.75 -8.55 9.89
CA ILE A 686 46.65 -7.39 10.03
C ILE A 686 46.57 -6.83 11.44
N ASN A 687 45.38 -6.58 11.96
CA ASN A 687 45.22 -6.00 13.29
C ASN A 687 45.70 -6.96 14.40
N LEU A 688 45.52 -8.27 14.22
CA LEU A 688 46.00 -9.28 15.18
C LEU A 688 47.52 -9.35 15.17
N GLY A 689 48.13 -9.34 13.98
CA GLY A 689 49.59 -9.26 13.83
C GLY A 689 50.18 -8.01 14.52
N ILE A 690 49.54 -6.85 14.37
CA ILE A 690 49.97 -5.63 15.07
C ILE A 690 49.84 -5.80 16.59
N ALA A 691 48.73 -6.36 17.08
CA ALA A 691 48.51 -6.55 18.51
C ALA A 691 49.54 -7.50 19.14
N LEU A 692 49.83 -8.62 18.48
CA LEU A 692 50.83 -9.61 18.92
C LEU A 692 52.25 -9.03 18.92
N ASP A 693 52.60 -8.25 17.89
CA ASP A 693 53.89 -7.57 17.81
C ASP A 693 54.07 -6.54 18.94
N MET A 694 52.99 -5.85 19.34
CA MET A 694 52.98 -4.94 20.50
C MET A 694 53.10 -5.67 21.85
N CYS A 695 52.62 -6.91 21.93
CA CYS A 695 52.77 -7.79 23.09
C CYS A 695 54.14 -8.48 23.16
N GLY A 696 55.00 -8.31 22.14
CA GLY A 696 56.34 -8.89 22.11
C GLY A 696 56.43 -10.29 21.50
N ASP A 697 55.42 -10.71 20.72
CA ASP A 697 55.44 -11.97 19.98
C ASP A 697 55.55 -11.74 18.45
N PRO A 698 56.75 -11.38 17.94
CA PRO A 698 56.95 -11.11 16.52
C PRO A 698 56.86 -12.36 15.63
N GLN A 699 56.98 -13.57 16.21
CA GLN A 699 56.89 -14.82 15.44
C GLN A 699 55.45 -15.11 15.06
N GLU A 700 54.52 -15.03 16.03
CA GLU A 700 53.10 -15.24 15.73
C GLU A 700 52.53 -14.08 14.92
N ALA A 701 52.97 -12.85 15.18
CA ALA A 701 52.63 -11.70 14.36
C ALA A 701 53.00 -11.89 12.88
N PHE A 702 54.19 -12.45 12.60
CA PHE A 702 54.64 -12.72 11.23
C PHE A 702 53.68 -13.68 10.50
N LYS A 703 53.21 -14.75 11.16
CA LYS A 703 52.27 -15.69 10.54
C LYS A 703 50.96 -15.01 10.12
N HIS A 704 50.39 -14.16 10.97
CA HIS A 704 49.17 -13.45 10.62
C HIS A 704 49.40 -12.40 9.53
N PHE A 705 50.53 -11.70 9.51
CA PHE A 705 50.86 -10.83 8.38
C PHE A 705 51.10 -11.61 7.08
N GLN A 706 51.62 -12.84 7.17
CA GLN A 706 51.79 -13.73 6.04
C GLN A 706 50.42 -14.15 5.49
N GLU A 707 49.51 -14.58 6.35
CA GLU A 707 48.14 -14.92 5.96
C GLU A 707 47.42 -13.74 5.31
N ALA A 708 47.50 -12.55 5.93
CA ALA A 708 46.97 -11.32 5.33
C ALA A 708 47.55 -11.02 3.94
N SER A 709 48.84 -11.33 3.71
CA SER A 709 49.48 -11.16 2.41
C SER A 709 49.11 -12.25 1.39
N THR A 710 48.70 -13.44 1.86
CA THR A 710 48.16 -14.50 1.00
C THR A 710 46.75 -14.13 0.54
N LEU A 711 45.90 -13.69 1.48
CA LEU A 711 44.53 -13.25 1.21
C LEU A 711 44.46 -11.98 0.36
N SER A 712 45.36 -11.02 0.61
CA SER A 712 45.48 -9.78 -0.15
C SER A 712 46.95 -9.49 -0.47
N PRO A 713 47.46 -10.02 -1.60
CA PRO A 713 48.85 -9.82 -2.05
C PRO A 713 49.24 -8.35 -2.26
N ASP A 714 48.24 -7.50 -2.52
CA ASP A 714 48.34 -6.05 -2.70
C ASP A 714 48.13 -5.24 -1.41
N SER A 715 48.15 -5.88 -0.24
CA SER A 715 48.07 -5.16 1.04
C SER A 715 49.42 -4.58 1.46
N ALA A 716 49.61 -3.26 1.23
CA ALA A 716 50.81 -2.55 1.68
C ALA A 716 51.03 -2.67 3.21
N LYS A 717 49.93 -2.71 3.99
CA LYS A 717 49.97 -2.86 5.45
C LYS A 717 50.51 -4.24 5.86
N ALA A 718 50.05 -5.32 5.20
CA ALA A 718 50.52 -6.67 5.47
C ALA A 718 52.03 -6.80 5.17
N HIS A 719 52.48 -6.31 4.01
CA HIS A 719 53.92 -6.30 3.67
C HIS A 719 54.74 -5.45 4.64
N ASN A 720 54.25 -4.29 5.07
CA ASN A 720 54.95 -3.53 6.12
C ASN A 720 55.01 -4.29 7.45
N GLY A 721 53.97 -5.04 7.82
CA GLY A 721 53.94 -5.90 9.01
C GLY A 721 54.96 -7.04 8.95
N LEU A 722 55.02 -7.75 7.81
CA LEU A 722 56.03 -8.77 7.51
C LEU A 722 57.44 -8.17 7.65
N GLY A 723 57.70 -7.03 7.02
CA GLY A 723 59.01 -6.39 7.10
C GLY A 723 59.39 -6.00 8.53
N LEU A 724 58.45 -5.49 9.32
CA LEU A 724 58.68 -5.08 10.71
C LEU A 724 59.05 -6.29 11.59
N THR A 725 58.28 -7.37 11.48
CA THR A 725 58.48 -8.59 12.27
C THR A 725 59.73 -9.36 11.83
N SER A 726 60.03 -9.46 10.54
CA SER A 726 61.32 -10.01 10.02
C SER A 726 62.53 -9.25 10.57
N GLY A 727 62.47 -7.92 10.61
CA GLY A 727 63.54 -7.10 11.18
C GLY A 727 63.77 -7.39 12.67
N LYS A 728 62.69 -7.53 13.45
CA LYS A 728 62.76 -7.92 14.87
C LYS A 728 63.33 -9.32 15.10
N MET A 729 63.14 -10.23 14.14
CA MET A 729 63.71 -11.58 14.14
C MET A 729 65.15 -11.63 13.59
N GLY A 730 65.77 -10.48 13.27
CA GLY A 730 67.13 -10.39 12.73
C GLY A 730 67.25 -10.67 11.23
N ARG A 731 66.14 -10.91 10.54
CA ARG A 731 66.07 -11.21 9.10
C ARG A 731 66.04 -9.91 8.29
N THR A 732 67.16 -9.19 8.30
CA THR A 732 67.24 -7.81 7.78
C THR A 732 66.99 -7.73 6.26
N ASP A 733 67.44 -8.72 5.49
CA ASP A 733 67.25 -8.74 4.04
C ASP A 733 65.79 -8.96 3.63
N GLU A 734 65.12 -9.93 4.26
CA GLU A 734 63.68 -10.19 4.11
C GLU A 734 62.85 -8.95 4.50
N ALA A 735 63.25 -8.26 5.58
CA ALA A 735 62.60 -7.03 5.99
C ALA A 735 62.65 -5.92 4.92
N ILE A 736 63.81 -5.74 4.29
CA ILE A 736 64.00 -4.76 3.21
C ILE A 736 63.10 -5.09 2.02
N GLU A 737 63.04 -6.35 1.60
CA GLU A 737 62.22 -6.80 0.48
C GLU A 737 60.73 -6.50 0.72
N HIS A 738 60.21 -6.84 1.90
CA HIS A 738 58.81 -6.57 2.23
C HIS A 738 58.50 -5.08 2.36
N PHE A 739 59.40 -4.26 2.91
CA PHE A 739 59.18 -2.81 2.91
C PHE A 739 59.20 -2.20 1.49
N GLN A 740 60.04 -2.73 0.60
CA GLN A 740 60.05 -2.32 -0.81
C GLN A 740 58.74 -2.71 -1.50
N LYS A 741 58.22 -3.93 -1.27
CA LYS A 741 56.90 -4.34 -1.77
C LYS A 741 55.78 -3.44 -1.25
N ALA A 742 55.78 -3.11 0.05
CA ALA A 742 54.81 -2.20 0.63
C ALA A 742 54.83 -0.81 -0.03
N LEU A 743 56.01 -0.28 -0.39
CA LEU A 743 56.17 1.01 -1.07
C LEU A 743 55.92 0.95 -2.58
N LEU A 744 56.05 -0.22 -3.19
CA LEU A 744 55.65 -0.44 -4.58
C LEU A 744 54.11 -0.38 -4.69
N ILE A 745 53.42 -0.96 -3.72
CA ILE A 745 51.96 -0.96 -3.62
C ILE A 745 51.44 0.44 -3.24
N ASP A 746 51.96 1.04 -2.17
CA ASP A 746 51.62 2.39 -1.74
C ASP A 746 52.90 3.26 -1.61
N PRO A 747 53.24 4.02 -2.68
CA PRO A 747 54.39 4.92 -2.66
C PRO A 747 54.32 6.02 -1.60
N GLN A 748 53.12 6.33 -1.08
CA GLN A 748 52.91 7.35 -0.04
C GLN A 748 52.95 6.76 1.37
N PHE A 749 53.19 5.45 1.55
CA PHE A 749 53.17 4.82 2.86
C PHE A 749 54.38 5.23 3.73
N HIS A 750 54.25 6.37 4.43
CA HIS A 750 55.35 7.00 5.16
C HIS A 750 55.94 6.12 6.26
N ILE A 751 55.13 5.24 6.88
CA ILE A 751 55.58 4.30 7.92
C ILE A 751 56.54 3.28 7.30
N ALA A 752 56.17 2.64 6.18
CA ALA A 752 57.02 1.69 5.46
C ALA A 752 58.34 2.36 5.00
N ARG A 753 58.27 3.59 4.48
CA ARG A 753 59.47 4.36 4.08
C ARG A 753 60.42 4.65 5.24
N ARG A 754 59.88 4.90 6.43
CA ARG A 754 60.68 5.08 7.65
C ARG A 754 61.31 3.76 8.09
N ASN A 755 60.55 2.66 8.04
CA ASN A 755 61.01 1.34 8.44
C ASN A 755 62.10 0.81 7.49
N LEU A 756 61.94 0.99 6.17
CA LEU A 756 62.95 0.65 5.17
C LEU A 756 64.28 1.36 5.42
N ARG A 757 64.24 2.68 5.69
CA ARG A 757 65.46 3.44 6.00
C ARG A 757 66.18 2.88 7.23
N LYS A 758 65.45 2.52 8.28
CA LYS A 758 66.02 1.89 9.48
C LYS A 758 66.65 0.53 9.16
N ALA A 759 65.98 -0.31 8.37
CA ALA A 759 66.49 -1.62 7.99
C ALA A 759 67.77 -1.52 7.12
N LEU A 760 67.83 -0.57 6.18
CA LEU A 760 69.01 -0.32 5.36
C LEU A 760 70.21 0.18 6.19
N GLN A 761 69.98 1.02 7.20
CA GLN A 761 71.01 1.47 8.14
C GLN A 761 71.54 0.32 9.00
N ALA A 762 70.65 -0.56 9.50
CA ALA A 762 71.05 -1.75 10.25
C ALA A 762 71.89 -2.71 9.39
N LYS A 763 71.52 -2.89 8.11
CA LYS A 763 72.28 -3.72 7.16
C LYS A 763 73.69 -3.18 6.91
N THR A 764 73.83 -1.86 6.76
CA THR A 764 75.15 -1.23 6.55
C THR A 764 76.03 -1.28 7.79
N MET A 765 75.46 -1.19 8.99
CA MET A 765 76.22 -1.36 10.25
C MET A 765 76.70 -2.80 10.46
N ASN A 766 75.88 -3.81 10.13
CA ASN A 766 76.27 -5.22 10.26
C ASN A 766 77.28 -5.70 9.19
N GLN A 767 77.48 -4.94 8.11
CA GLN A 767 78.48 -5.23 7.08
C GLN A 767 79.81 -4.49 7.30
N GLY A 768 79.86 -3.56 8.27
CA GLY A 768 81.04 -2.76 8.62
C GLY A 768 81.73 -3.16 9.93
N SER A 769 81.25 -4.22 10.59
CA SER A 769 81.80 -4.88 11.78
C SER A 769 82.24 -6.30 11.43
#